data_AF-A0A0D9RZV4-F1
#
_entry.id   AF-A0A0D9RZV4-F1
#
_cell.length_a   1.000
_cell.length_b   1.000
_cell.length_c   1.000
_cell.angle_alpha   90.00
_cell.angle_beta   90.00
_cell.angle_gamma   90.00
#
_symmetry.space_group_name_H-M   'P 1'
#
loop_
_entity.id
_entity.type
_entity.pdbx_description
1 polymer ?
#
loop_
_entity_poly.entity_id
_entity_poly.type
_entity_poly.pdbx_seq_one_letter_code
_entity_poly.pdbx_strand_id
1 'polypeptide(L)'
;MFESSQNVLLKPTESWRETLLDSRVMELFFTVHRKIREDSDMAQDSLQCLAQLASLHGPIFPDEGSQVDYLAHFIEGLLNTINGIEIEDSEAVGISSIISNLITVFPRNVLTAIPNELFSSFVNCLTHLTCSFGRSAALEEVLDKDDMVYMEAYDKLLESWLTLVQDDKHFHKGFFTQHAVQVFNSYIQCHLAAPDGTRNLTANGVASREEEEISELQEDDRDQFSDQLASVGMLGRIAAEHCIPLLTSLLEERVTRLHGQLQRHQQQLLASPGSSTIDNKMLDDLYEDIHWLILVTGYLLADDTQGETPLIPPEIMEYSIKHSSEVDINTTLQILGSPGEKASSIPGYNRTDSVIRLLSAILRVSEVESRAIRADLTHLLSPQMGKDIVWFLKRWAKTYLLVDEKLYDQISLPFSTAFGADTEGSQWIIGYLLQKVISNLSVWSSEQDLANDTVQLLVTLVERRERANLVIQCENWWNLAKQFASRSPPLNFLSSPVQRTLMKALVLGGFAHMDTETKQQYWTEVLQPLQQRFLRVINQENFQQMCQQEEVKQEITATLEALCGIAEATQIDNVAILFNFLMDFLTNCIGLMEVYKNTPETVNLIIEVFVEVAHKQICYLGESKAMNLYEACLTLLQVYSKNNLGRQRIDVTAEEEQYQDLLLIMELLTNLLSKEFIDFSDTDEVFRGHEPGQAANRSVSAADVVLYGVNLILPLMSQDLLKFPTLCNQYYKLITFICEIFPEKIPQLPEDLFKSLMYSLELGMTSMSSEVCQLCLEALTPLAEQCAKAQETDSPLFLATRHFLKLVFDMLVLQKHNTEMTTAAGEAFYTLVCLHQAEYSELVETLLSSQQDPVIYQRLADAFNKLTASSTPPTLDRKQKMAFLKSLEEFMANVGGLLCVK
;
A
#
# COMPACT_ATOMS: atom_id res chain seq x y z
N MET A 1 -13.01 -8.55 6.05
CA MET A 1 -12.61 -9.56 7.05
C MET A 1 -11.72 -10.54 6.31
N PHE A 2 -10.41 -10.30 6.35
CA PHE A 2 -9.40 -11.18 5.78
C PHE A 2 -8.93 -12.13 6.89
N GLU A 3 -9.53 -13.31 6.97
CA GLU A 3 -8.78 -14.48 7.44
C GLU A 3 -8.50 -15.30 6.18
N SER A 4 -7.48 -14.87 5.42
CA SER A 4 -6.79 -15.81 4.55
C SER A 4 -6.38 -16.98 5.44
N SER A 5 -6.79 -18.18 5.06
CA SER A 5 -6.25 -19.41 5.63
C SER A 5 -4.74 -19.36 5.46
N GLN A 6 -4.03 -18.85 6.47
CA GLN A 6 -2.58 -18.93 6.55
C GLN A 6 -2.26 -20.41 6.34
N ASN A 7 -1.53 -20.74 5.27
CA ASN A 7 -0.93 -22.05 5.13
C ASN A 7 -0.01 -22.26 6.34
N VAL A 8 -0.55 -22.82 7.42
CA VAL A 8 0.21 -23.09 8.64
C VAL A 8 1.16 -24.22 8.32
N LEU A 9 2.37 -23.86 7.89
CA LEU A 9 3.37 -24.83 7.48
C LEU A 9 3.71 -25.76 8.65
N LEU A 10 3.68 -27.07 8.43
CA LEU A 10 3.96 -28.05 9.48
C LEU A 10 5.48 -28.11 9.74
N LYS A 11 5.93 -27.58 10.89
CA LYS A 11 7.34 -27.55 11.31
C LYS A 11 7.63 -28.39 12.58
N PRO A 12 7.56 -29.72 12.49
CA PRO A 12 7.74 -30.60 13.64
C PRO A 12 9.22 -30.76 14.03
N THR A 13 9.46 -31.07 15.30
CA THR A 13 10.80 -31.41 15.82
C THR A 13 11.28 -32.78 15.35
N GLU A 14 12.57 -33.07 15.45
CA GLU A 14 13.17 -34.35 15.04
C GLU A 14 12.52 -35.58 15.69
N SER A 15 11.94 -35.43 16.88
CA SER A 15 11.20 -36.49 17.58
C SER A 15 10.02 -37.07 16.79
N TRP A 16 9.48 -36.32 15.84
CA TRP A 16 8.35 -36.74 15.00
C TRP A 16 8.77 -37.45 13.71
N ARG A 17 10.08 -37.55 13.45
CA ARG A 17 10.64 -38.08 12.19
C ARG A 17 10.16 -39.49 11.89
N GLU A 18 10.23 -40.39 12.86
CA GLU A 18 9.79 -41.79 12.69
C GLU A 18 8.29 -41.92 12.41
N THR A 19 7.49 -40.95 12.85
CA THR A 19 6.03 -40.96 12.65
C THR A 19 5.63 -40.37 11.31
N LEU A 20 6.16 -39.19 10.96
CA LEU A 20 5.68 -38.43 9.80
C LEU A 20 6.41 -38.78 8.50
N LEU A 21 7.65 -39.29 8.57
CA LEU A 21 8.39 -39.74 7.39
C LEU A 21 8.17 -41.23 7.07
N ASP A 22 7.38 -41.97 7.87
CA ASP A 22 6.97 -43.33 7.52
C ASP A 22 5.97 -43.27 6.34
N SER A 23 6.36 -43.87 5.20
CA SER A 23 5.56 -43.90 3.98
C SER A 23 4.16 -44.48 4.19
N ARG A 24 3.98 -45.34 5.20
CA ARG A 24 2.69 -45.94 5.54
C ARG A 24 1.67 -44.90 6.02
N VAL A 25 2.11 -43.83 6.66
CA VAL A 25 1.21 -42.76 7.10
C VAL A 25 0.68 -42.01 5.89
N MET A 26 1.56 -41.67 4.96
CA MET A 26 1.17 -41.04 3.69
C MET A 26 0.21 -41.94 2.88
N GLU A 27 0.57 -43.21 2.69
CA GLU A 27 -0.28 -44.20 1.99
C GLU A 27 -1.64 -44.41 2.68
N LEU A 28 -1.67 -44.35 4.01
CA LEU A 28 -2.90 -44.42 4.79
C LEU A 28 -3.84 -43.27 4.43
N PHE A 29 -3.36 -42.02 4.47
CA PHE A 29 -4.22 -40.87 4.16
C PHE A 29 -4.70 -40.86 2.71
N PHE A 30 -3.84 -41.22 1.73
CA PHE A 30 -4.29 -41.40 0.34
C PHE A 30 -5.34 -42.52 0.20
N THR A 31 -5.20 -43.61 0.95
CA THR A 31 -6.17 -44.72 0.92
C THR A 31 -7.48 -44.36 1.63
N VAL A 32 -7.40 -43.61 2.72
CA VAL A 32 -8.55 -43.10 3.47
C VAL A 32 -9.36 -42.16 2.57
N HIS A 33 -8.72 -41.16 1.98
CA HIS A 33 -9.35 -40.23 1.04
C HIS A 33 -10.09 -40.98 -0.09
N ARG A 34 -9.41 -41.91 -0.78
CA ARG A 34 -10.03 -42.71 -1.85
C ARG A 34 -11.26 -43.52 -1.42
N LYS A 35 -11.40 -43.86 -0.14
CA LYS A 35 -12.55 -44.62 0.39
C LYS A 35 -13.72 -43.75 0.82
N ILE A 36 -13.46 -42.52 1.24
CA ILE A 36 -14.46 -41.58 1.77
C ILE A 36 -14.74 -40.43 0.81
N ARG A 37 -14.19 -40.50 -0.41
CA ARG A 37 -14.26 -39.46 -1.44
C ARG A 37 -15.67 -38.98 -1.78
N GLU A 38 -16.64 -39.88 -1.81
CA GLU A 38 -18.04 -39.56 -2.14
C GLU A 38 -18.76 -38.80 -1.00
N ASP A 39 -18.14 -38.67 0.17
CA ASP A 39 -18.61 -37.85 1.29
C ASP A 39 -17.89 -36.50 1.25
N SER A 40 -18.59 -35.44 0.85
CA SER A 40 -18.02 -34.11 0.59
C SER A 40 -17.25 -33.54 1.79
N ASP A 41 -17.76 -33.74 3.00
CA ASP A 41 -17.18 -33.19 4.23
C ASP A 41 -15.92 -33.99 4.61
N MET A 42 -16.02 -35.31 4.61
CA MET A 42 -14.87 -36.18 4.91
C MET A 42 -13.77 -36.11 3.83
N ALA A 43 -14.14 -35.87 2.57
CA ALA A 43 -13.20 -35.65 1.49
C ALA A 43 -12.34 -34.40 1.76
N GLN A 44 -12.96 -33.29 2.17
CA GLN A 44 -12.24 -32.07 2.56
C GLN A 44 -11.27 -32.32 3.71
N ASP A 45 -11.71 -32.95 4.81
CA ASP A 45 -10.86 -33.28 5.97
C ASP A 45 -9.63 -34.10 5.55
N SER A 46 -9.84 -35.11 4.70
CA SER A 46 -8.77 -35.99 4.24
C SER A 46 -7.78 -35.30 3.31
N LEU A 47 -8.23 -34.39 2.45
CA LEU A 47 -7.37 -33.59 1.59
C LEU A 47 -6.62 -32.52 2.38
N GLN A 48 -7.22 -31.91 3.40
CA GLN A 48 -6.52 -31.02 4.32
C GLN A 48 -5.41 -31.75 5.08
N CYS A 49 -5.65 -32.98 5.53
CA CYS A 49 -4.60 -33.82 6.12
C CYS A 49 -3.44 -34.06 5.14
N LEU A 50 -3.74 -34.38 3.87
CA LEU A 50 -2.73 -34.54 2.84
C LEU A 50 -1.99 -33.23 2.52
N ALA A 51 -2.69 -32.11 2.44
CA ALA A 51 -2.10 -30.79 2.22
C ALA A 51 -1.13 -30.43 3.35
N GLN A 52 -1.47 -30.78 4.60
CA GLN A 52 -0.60 -30.57 5.75
C GLN A 52 0.62 -31.49 5.77
N LEU A 53 0.50 -32.71 5.26
CA LEU A 53 1.63 -33.61 5.03
C LEU A 53 2.53 -33.14 3.88
N ALA A 54 1.96 -32.46 2.88
CA ALA A 54 2.69 -31.82 1.79
C ALA A 54 3.42 -30.52 2.23
N SER A 55 3.00 -29.91 3.35
CA SER A 55 3.62 -28.70 3.91
C SER A 55 4.74 -28.95 4.93
N LEU A 56 5.19 -30.21 5.05
CA LEU A 56 6.30 -30.58 5.92
C LEU A 56 7.59 -29.87 5.51
N HIS A 57 8.21 -29.17 6.46
CA HIS A 57 9.48 -28.50 6.25
C HIS A 57 10.28 -28.38 7.57
N GLY A 58 11.54 -27.96 7.45
CA GLY A 58 12.41 -27.74 8.59
C GLY A 58 13.22 -28.98 9.01
N PRO A 59 13.70 -29.04 10.26
CA PRO A 59 14.73 -29.99 10.70
C PRO A 59 14.23 -31.45 10.83
N ILE A 60 12.95 -31.71 10.58
CA ILE A 60 12.44 -33.08 10.54
C ILE A 60 13.12 -33.90 9.44
N PHE A 61 13.51 -33.29 8.32
CA PHE A 61 14.30 -33.96 7.29
C PHE A 61 15.79 -33.99 7.67
N PRO A 62 16.41 -35.17 7.83
CA PRO A 62 17.83 -35.28 8.18
C PRO A 62 18.78 -34.78 7.08
N ASP A 63 18.38 -34.90 5.81
CA ASP A 63 19.19 -34.59 4.64
C ASP A 63 18.30 -34.36 3.40
N GLU A 64 18.88 -33.80 2.33
CA GLU A 64 18.17 -33.55 1.07
C GLU A 64 17.65 -34.84 0.41
N GLY A 65 18.35 -35.97 0.56
CA GLY A 65 17.92 -37.25 -0.01
C GLY A 65 16.58 -37.72 0.58
N SER A 66 16.41 -37.56 1.89
CA SER A 66 15.13 -37.86 2.56
C SER A 66 13.97 -36.99 2.08
N GLN A 67 14.24 -35.74 1.65
CA GLN A 67 13.24 -34.86 1.05
C GLN A 67 12.86 -35.35 -0.34
N VAL A 68 13.85 -35.77 -1.15
CA VAL A 68 13.62 -36.31 -2.50
C VAL A 68 12.78 -37.58 -2.43
N ASP A 69 13.12 -38.51 -1.55
CA ASP A 69 12.38 -39.77 -1.38
C ASP A 69 10.94 -39.52 -0.93
N TYR A 70 10.75 -38.63 0.06
CA TYR A 70 9.42 -38.27 0.55
C TYR A 70 8.58 -37.60 -0.53
N LEU A 71 9.15 -36.62 -1.24
CA LEU A 71 8.48 -35.89 -2.31
C LEU A 71 8.11 -36.81 -3.48
N ALA A 72 9.01 -37.69 -3.90
CA ALA A 72 8.74 -38.66 -4.97
C ALA A 72 7.58 -39.59 -4.59
N HIS A 73 7.59 -40.17 -3.38
CA HIS A 73 6.51 -41.04 -2.92
C HIS A 73 5.18 -40.29 -2.79
N PHE A 74 5.21 -39.03 -2.38
CA PHE A 74 4.03 -38.17 -2.29
C PHE A 74 3.43 -37.91 -3.67
N ILE A 75 4.25 -37.53 -4.65
CA ILE A 75 3.79 -37.29 -6.02
C ILE A 75 3.26 -38.57 -6.66
N GLU A 76 3.89 -39.73 -6.42
CA GLU A 76 3.35 -41.02 -6.87
C GLU A 76 1.97 -41.31 -6.27
N GLY A 77 1.81 -41.11 -4.96
CA GLY A 77 0.52 -41.28 -4.27
C GLY A 77 -0.57 -40.34 -4.81
N LEU A 78 -0.21 -39.08 -5.04
CA LEU A 78 -1.09 -38.05 -5.57
C LEU A 78 -1.53 -38.35 -7.00
N LEU A 79 -0.59 -38.64 -7.90
CA LEU A 79 -0.89 -38.97 -9.30
C LEU A 79 -1.72 -40.24 -9.42
N ASN A 80 -1.46 -41.26 -8.61
CA ASN A 80 -2.27 -42.48 -8.58
C ASN A 80 -3.69 -42.25 -8.02
N THR A 81 -3.92 -41.15 -7.32
CA THR A 81 -5.23 -40.77 -6.77
C THR A 81 -6.02 -39.92 -7.77
N ILE A 82 -5.34 -39.01 -8.48
CA ILE A 82 -5.97 -38.09 -9.45
C ILE A 82 -6.19 -38.78 -10.81
N ASN A 83 -5.22 -39.57 -11.29
CA ASN A 83 -5.28 -40.14 -12.64
C ASN A 83 -6.40 -41.18 -12.75
N GLY A 84 -7.39 -40.91 -13.60
CA GLY A 84 -8.47 -41.83 -13.92
C GLY A 84 -9.78 -41.59 -13.15
N ILE A 85 -9.90 -40.46 -12.45
CA ILE A 85 -11.09 -40.06 -11.69
C ILE A 85 -11.45 -38.60 -11.99
N GLU A 86 -12.74 -38.29 -12.09
CA GLU A 86 -13.26 -36.93 -12.33
C GLU A 86 -13.32 -36.16 -11.01
N ILE A 87 -12.60 -35.05 -10.90
CA ILE A 87 -12.50 -34.24 -9.67
C ILE A 87 -13.84 -33.57 -9.37
N GLU A 88 -14.33 -33.73 -8.15
CA GLU A 88 -15.57 -33.10 -7.69
C GLU A 88 -15.31 -31.73 -7.06
N ASP A 89 -16.34 -30.89 -6.96
CA ASP A 89 -16.25 -29.53 -6.41
C ASP A 89 -15.59 -29.52 -5.02
N SER A 90 -15.99 -30.44 -4.12
CA SER A 90 -15.46 -30.54 -2.76
C SER A 90 -13.96 -30.90 -2.68
N GLU A 91 -13.35 -31.37 -3.76
CA GLU A 91 -11.95 -31.79 -3.78
C GLU A 91 -11.01 -30.76 -4.43
N ALA A 92 -11.53 -29.86 -5.26
CA ALA A 92 -10.74 -28.99 -6.12
C ALA A 92 -9.71 -28.16 -5.32
N VAL A 93 -10.17 -27.50 -4.26
CA VAL A 93 -9.32 -26.66 -3.38
C VAL A 93 -8.31 -27.49 -2.59
N GLY A 94 -8.70 -28.68 -2.14
CA GLY A 94 -7.81 -29.59 -1.42
C GLY A 94 -6.67 -30.09 -2.30
N ILE A 95 -6.98 -30.50 -3.53
CA ILE A 95 -5.98 -30.98 -4.50
C ILE A 95 -5.06 -29.84 -4.95
N SER A 96 -5.60 -28.66 -5.28
CA SER A 96 -4.78 -27.51 -5.66
C SER A 96 -3.86 -27.06 -4.52
N SER A 97 -4.34 -27.09 -3.27
CA SER A 97 -3.53 -26.79 -2.08
C SER A 97 -2.40 -27.81 -1.87
N ILE A 98 -2.65 -29.11 -2.06
CA ILE A 98 -1.60 -30.13 -2.02
C ILE A 98 -0.53 -29.82 -3.06
N ILE A 99 -0.93 -29.60 -4.32
CA ILE A 99 0.01 -29.34 -5.43
C ILE A 99 0.81 -28.06 -5.17
N SER A 100 0.14 -26.98 -4.76
CA SER A 100 0.79 -25.71 -4.43
C SER A 100 1.79 -25.88 -3.28
N ASN A 101 1.43 -26.60 -2.21
CA ASN A 101 2.35 -26.89 -1.10
C ASN A 101 3.58 -27.67 -1.56
N LEU A 102 3.42 -28.69 -2.41
CA LEU A 102 4.57 -29.45 -2.91
C LEU A 102 5.55 -28.58 -3.72
N ILE A 103 5.04 -27.60 -4.48
CA ILE A 103 5.85 -26.72 -5.32
C ILE A 103 6.49 -25.59 -4.51
N THR A 104 5.75 -25.00 -3.56
CA THR A 104 6.20 -23.82 -2.81
C THR A 104 7.07 -24.18 -1.60
N VAL A 105 6.85 -25.35 -0.99
CA VAL A 105 7.55 -25.77 0.24
C VAL A 105 8.86 -26.49 -0.05
N PHE A 106 8.90 -27.37 -1.06
CA PHE A 106 10.12 -28.10 -1.40
C PHE A 106 11.02 -27.27 -2.32
N PRO A 107 12.33 -27.19 -2.02
CA PRO A 107 13.23 -26.37 -2.82
C PRO A 107 13.45 -26.99 -4.21
N ARG A 108 13.79 -26.15 -5.19
CA ARG A 108 13.90 -26.51 -6.63
C ARG A 108 14.92 -27.62 -6.91
N ASN A 109 16.01 -27.67 -6.14
CA ASN A 109 17.01 -28.75 -6.23
C ASN A 109 16.43 -30.12 -5.84
N VAL A 110 15.47 -30.17 -4.92
CA VAL A 110 14.77 -31.41 -4.54
C VAL A 110 13.73 -31.78 -5.58
N LEU A 111 12.94 -30.81 -6.07
CA LEU A 111 11.97 -31.02 -7.16
C LEU A 111 12.62 -31.58 -8.43
N THR A 112 13.82 -31.13 -8.77
CA THR A 112 14.57 -31.59 -9.96
C THR A 112 15.34 -32.90 -9.74
N ALA A 113 15.45 -33.38 -8.49
CA ALA A 113 16.15 -34.61 -8.16
C ALA A 113 15.24 -35.85 -8.18
N ILE A 114 13.92 -35.69 -8.25
CA ILE A 114 12.98 -36.81 -8.41
C ILE A 114 13.11 -37.43 -9.83
N PRO A 115 12.62 -38.67 -10.06
CA PRO A 115 12.69 -39.28 -11.38
C PRO A 115 12.05 -38.41 -12.48
N ASN A 116 12.77 -38.20 -13.60
CA ASN A 116 12.32 -37.32 -14.69
C ASN A 116 10.93 -37.66 -15.24
N GLU A 117 10.58 -38.95 -15.33
CA GLU A 117 9.26 -39.40 -15.78
C GLU A 117 8.15 -39.02 -14.79
N LEU A 118 8.46 -39.08 -13.48
CA LEU A 118 7.54 -38.70 -12.41
C LEU A 118 7.33 -37.19 -12.41
N PHE A 119 8.40 -36.40 -12.48
CA PHE A 119 8.32 -34.94 -12.59
C PHE A 119 7.53 -34.51 -13.83
N SER A 120 7.81 -35.12 -14.99
CA SER A 120 7.06 -34.82 -16.22
C SER A 120 5.56 -35.13 -16.06
N SER A 121 5.23 -36.24 -15.41
CA SER A 121 3.83 -36.63 -15.15
C SER A 121 3.15 -35.67 -14.17
N PHE A 122 3.88 -35.20 -13.15
CA PHE A 122 3.40 -34.19 -12.20
C PHE A 122 3.08 -32.87 -12.89
N VAL A 123 3.99 -32.35 -13.72
CA VAL A 123 3.78 -31.10 -14.47
C VAL A 123 2.63 -31.25 -15.47
N ASN A 124 2.50 -32.40 -16.15
CA ASN A 124 1.36 -32.66 -17.03
C ASN A 124 0.02 -32.65 -16.27
N CYS A 125 -0.02 -33.25 -15.07
CA CYS A 125 -1.18 -33.24 -14.20
C CYS A 125 -1.51 -31.80 -13.75
N LEU A 126 -0.51 -31.04 -13.32
CA LEU A 126 -0.64 -29.63 -12.97
C LEU A 126 -1.26 -28.85 -14.14
N THR A 127 -0.72 -28.95 -15.36
CA THR A 127 -1.27 -28.26 -16.55
C THR A 127 -2.72 -28.66 -16.82
N HIS A 128 -3.03 -29.96 -16.73
CA HIS A 128 -4.39 -30.46 -16.97
C HIS A 128 -5.38 -29.85 -15.98
N LEU A 129 -5.04 -29.89 -14.68
CA LEU A 129 -5.87 -29.35 -13.60
C LEU A 129 -5.99 -27.82 -13.68
N THR A 130 -4.90 -27.10 -13.97
CA THR A 130 -4.95 -25.65 -14.17
C THR A 130 -5.94 -25.28 -15.27
N CYS A 131 -5.85 -25.93 -16.43
CA CYS A 131 -6.77 -25.65 -17.54
C CYS A 131 -8.21 -26.07 -17.24
N SER A 132 -8.44 -27.19 -16.53
CA SER A 132 -9.81 -27.60 -16.16
C SER A 132 -10.41 -26.66 -15.11
N PHE A 133 -9.67 -26.32 -14.06
CA PHE A 133 -10.15 -25.44 -13.00
C PHE A 133 -10.37 -24.02 -13.51
N GLY A 134 -9.53 -23.51 -14.42
CA GLY A 134 -9.78 -22.21 -15.06
C GLY A 134 -11.09 -22.17 -15.85
N ARG A 135 -11.41 -23.23 -16.62
CA ARG A 135 -12.71 -23.33 -17.33
C ARG A 135 -13.88 -23.45 -16.38
N SER A 136 -13.72 -24.20 -15.29
CA SER A 136 -14.76 -24.31 -14.26
C SER A 136 -14.96 -22.98 -13.54
N ALA A 137 -13.89 -22.27 -13.17
CA ALA A 137 -13.92 -20.96 -12.51
C ALA A 137 -14.64 -19.91 -13.38
N ALA A 138 -14.31 -19.84 -14.67
CA ALA A 138 -15.03 -18.99 -15.62
C ALA A 138 -16.52 -19.34 -15.73
N LEU A 139 -16.88 -20.63 -15.59
CA LEU A 139 -18.27 -21.04 -15.54
C LEU A 139 -18.94 -20.64 -14.20
N GLU A 140 -18.22 -20.63 -13.09
CA GLU A 140 -18.75 -20.17 -11.80
C GLU A 140 -19.09 -18.68 -11.83
N GLU A 141 -18.24 -17.86 -12.46
CA GLU A 141 -18.50 -16.42 -12.64
C GLU A 141 -19.75 -16.17 -13.48
N VAL A 142 -20.00 -16.97 -14.53
CA VAL A 142 -21.19 -16.78 -15.38
C VAL A 142 -22.46 -17.33 -14.75
N LEU A 143 -22.32 -18.31 -13.86
CA LEU A 143 -23.44 -18.89 -13.13
C LEU A 143 -23.77 -18.12 -11.85
N ASP A 144 -23.01 -17.08 -11.53
CA ASP A 144 -23.13 -16.26 -10.31
C ASP A 144 -23.26 -17.16 -9.06
N LYS A 145 -22.36 -18.14 -8.94
CA LYS A 145 -22.34 -19.03 -7.76
C LYS A 145 -21.92 -18.26 -6.51
N ASP A 146 -22.62 -18.48 -5.40
CA ASP A 146 -22.22 -17.93 -4.10
C ASP A 146 -20.86 -18.50 -3.61
N ASP A 147 -20.60 -19.78 -3.88
CA ASP A 147 -19.36 -20.46 -3.48
C ASP A 147 -18.42 -20.64 -4.69
N MET A 148 -17.37 -19.81 -4.76
CA MET A 148 -16.39 -19.76 -5.86
C MET A 148 -15.21 -20.73 -5.65
N VAL A 149 -15.50 -22.03 -5.65
CA VAL A 149 -14.55 -23.09 -5.27
C VAL A 149 -13.43 -23.27 -6.30
N TYR A 150 -13.76 -23.25 -7.60
CA TYR A 150 -12.75 -23.43 -8.64
C TYR A 150 -11.91 -22.19 -8.85
N MET A 151 -12.42 -21.00 -8.54
CA MET A 151 -11.63 -19.76 -8.59
C MET A 151 -10.47 -19.85 -7.60
N GLU A 152 -10.74 -20.17 -6.33
CA GLU A 152 -9.70 -20.35 -5.31
C GLU A 152 -8.71 -21.47 -5.70
N ALA A 153 -9.22 -22.57 -6.25
CA ALA A 153 -8.36 -23.67 -6.68
C ALA A 153 -7.46 -23.28 -7.86
N TYR A 154 -7.99 -22.50 -8.80
CA TYR A 154 -7.26 -22.01 -9.97
C TYR A 154 -6.18 -21.00 -9.57
N ASP A 155 -6.49 -20.09 -8.64
CA ASP A 155 -5.53 -19.16 -8.03
C ASP A 155 -4.30 -19.88 -7.48
N LYS A 156 -4.51 -20.87 -6.62
CA LYS A 156 -3.42 -21.65 -6.01
C LYS A 156 -2.56 -22.35 -7.06
N LEU A 157 -3.15 -22.85 -8.14
CA LEU A 157 -2.40 -23.49 -9.21
C LEU A 157 -1.60 -22.47 -10.01
N LEU A 158 -2.15 -21.30 -10.34
CA LEU A 158 -1.40 -20.24 -11.02
C LEU A 158 -0.27 -19.67 -10.15
N GLU A 159 -0.49 -19.46 -8.86
CA GLU A 159 0.58 -19.08 -7.91
C GLU A 159 1.72 -20.12 -7.91
N SER A 160 1.37 -21.41 -7.92
CA SER A 160 2.34 -22.49 -7.99
C SER A 160 3.13 -22.49 -9.31
N TRP A 161 2.47 -22.18 -10.44
CA TRP A 161 3.14 -22.01 -11.74
C TRP A 161 4.16 -20.88 -11.72
N LEU A 162 3.81 -19.73 -11.14
CA LEU A 162 4.70 -18.60 -11.04
C LEU A 162 5.95 -18.95 -10.22
N THR A 163 5.75 -19.58 -9.06
CA THR A 163 6.85 -20.03 -8.18
C THR A 163 7.77 -21.04 -8.86
N LEU A 164 7.19 -21.95 -9.66
CA LEU A 164 7.90 -22.99 -10.40
C LEU A 164 8.79 -22.41 -11.52
N VAL A 165 8.30 -21.38 -12.23
CA VAL A 165 8.90 -20.89 -13.50
C VAL A 165 9.85 -19.69 -13.31
N GLN A 166 9.71 -18.88 -12.27
CA GLN A 166 10.49 -17.64 -12.05
C GLN A 166 12.03 -17.79 -12.01
N ASP A 167 12.59 -18.99 -11.86
CA ASP A 167 14.05 -19.23 -11.87
C ASP A 167 14.37 -20.54 -12.59
N ASP A 168 14.39 -20.45 -13.91
CA ASP A 168 14.52 -21.58 -14.83
C ASP A 168 15.93 -22.23 -14.83
N LYS A 169 16.90 -21.69 -14.08
CA LYS A 169 18.30 -22.14 -14.06
C LYS A 169 18.48 -23.62 -13.73
N HIS A 170 17.53 -24.19 -12.99
CA HIS A 170 17.55 -25.59 -12.56
C HIS A 170 16.91 -26.54 -13.58
N PHE A 171 16.24 -26.00 -14.61
CA PHE A 171 15.52 -26.76 -15.63
C PHE A 171 16.22 -26.67 -16.99
N HIS A 172 15.92 -27.62 -17.87
CA HIS A 172 16.37 -27.52 -19.27
C HIS A 172 15.64 -26.36 -19.96
N LYS A 173 16.37 -25.56 -20.74
CA LYS A 173 15.79 -24.45 -21.52
C LYS A 173 14.61 -24.94 -22.35
N GLY A 174 13.47 -24.26 -22.21
CA GLY A 174 12.23 -24.56 -22.94
C GLY A 174 11.44 -25.77 -22.43
N PHE A 175 11.77 -26.33 -21.25
CA PHE A 175 11.06 -27.48 -20.69
C PHE A 175 9.56 -27.22 -20.51
N PHE A 176 9.19 -26.06 -19.99
CA PHE A 176 7.79 -25.70 -19.71
C PHE A 176 7.05 -25.07 -20.89
N THR A 177 7.69 -24.84 -22.04
CA THR A 177 7.10 -24.03 -23.13
C THR A 177 5.76 -24.59 -23.62
N GLN A 178 5.62 -25.90 -23.77
CA GLN A 178 4.35 -26.49 -24.22
C GLN A 178 3.24 -26.36 -23.19
N HIS A 179 3.56 -26.52 -21.90
CA HIS A 179 2.62 -26.36 -20.80
C HIS A 179 2.18 -24.91 -20.66
N ALA A 180 3.14 -23.97 -20.74
CA ALA A 180 2.89 -22.54 -20.71
C ALA A 180 1.94 -22.11 -21.84
N VAL A 181 2.15 -22.61 -23.07
CA VAL A 181 1.23 -22.36 -24.19
C VAL A 181 -0.18 -22.87 -23.90
N GLN A 182 -0.33 -24.04 -23.28
CA GLN A 182 -1.65 -24.60 -22.95
C GLN A 182 -2.37 -23.76 -21.89
N VAL A 183 -1.71 -23.45 -20.79
CA VAL A 183 -2.28 -22.64 -19.69
C VAL A 183 -2.62 -21.24 -20.19
N PHE A 184 -1.70 -20.60 -20.92
CA PHE A 184 -1.91 -19.27 -21.49
C PHE A 184 -3.12 -19.24 -22.44
N ASN A 185 -3.22 -20.18 -23.38
CA ASN A 185 -4.38 -20.26 -24.27
C ASN A 185 -5.68 -20.53 -23.50
N SER A 186 -5.63 -21.37 -22.46
CA SER A 186 -6.80 -21.64 -21.62
C SER A 186 -7.26 -20.38 -20.90
N TYR A 187 -6.34 -19.60 -20.33
CA TYR A 187 -6.65 -18.31 -19.69
C TYR A 187 -7.31 -17.36 -20.69
N ILE A 188 -6.69 -17.13 -21.86
CA ILE A 188 -7.26 -16.26 -22.90
C ILE A 188 -8.65 -16.73 -23.33
N GLN A 189 -8.88 -18.03 -23.49
CA GLN A 189 -10.20 -18.57 -23.83
C GLN A 189 -11.22 -18.34 -22.71
N CYS A 190 -10.82 -18.48 -21.44
CA CYS A 190 -11.71 -18.28 -20.30
C CYS A 190 -12.15 -16.80 -20.16
N HIS A 191 -11.32 -15.84 -20.58
CA HIS A 191 -11.58 -14.41 -20.43
C HIS A 191 -12.05 -13.69 -21.71
N LEU A 192 -12.19 -14.39 -22.84
CA LEU A 192 -12.77 -13.82 -24.08
C LEU A 192 -14.24 -14.23 -24.27
N ALA A 193 -15.03 -13.31 -24.81
CA ALA A 193 -16.39 -13.57 -25.26
C ALA A 193 -16.43 -14.54 -26.46
N ALA A 194 -17.58 -15.20 -26.64
CA ALA A 194 -17.87 -15.92 -27.87
C ALA A 194 -17.74 -14.98 -29.10
N PRO A 195 -17.15 -15.44 -30.23
CA PRO A 195 -16.87 -16.83 -30.59
C PRO A 195 -15.47 -17.34 -30.23
N ASP A 196 -14.55 -16.48 -29.78
CA ASP A 196 -13.14 -16.84 -29.60
C ASP A 196 -12.83 -17.44 -28.22
N GLY A 197 -13.72 -17.21 -27.24
CA GLY A 197 -13.62 -17.74 -25.89
C GLY A 197 -14.94 -18.23 -25.32
N THR A 198 -14.89 -18.56 -24.03
CA THR A 198 -15.98 -19.16 -23.25
C THR A 198 -16.42 -18.28 -22.08
N ARG A 199 -15.92 -17.04 -21.95
CA ARG A 199 -16.19 -16.15 -20.79
C ARG A 199 -17.67 -15.98 -20.51
N ASN A 200 -18.52 -15.92 -21.54
CA ASN A 200 -19.95 -15.71 -21.39
C ASN A 200 -20.79 -16.93 -21.80
N LEU A 201 -20.17 -18.11 -21.95
CA LEU A 201 -20.82 -19.34 -22.41
C LEU A 201 -21.24 -20.24 -21.24
N THR A 202 -22.51 -20.63 -21.24
CA THR A 202 -23.05 -21.70 -20.39
C THR A 202 -23.46 -22.90 -21.25
N ALA A 203 -23.84 -24.00 -20.60
CA ALA A 203 -24.46 -25.15 -21.29
C ALA A 203 -25.71 -24.77 -22.12
N ASN A 204 -26.35 -23.63 -21.81
CA ASN A 204 -27.55 -23.13 -22.49
C ASN A 204 -27.25 -22.04 -23.54
N GLY A 205 -25.97 -21.75 -23.83
CA GLY A 205 -25.53 -20.70 -24.76
C GLY A 205 -24.99 -19.46 -24.06
N VAL A 206 -24.95 -18.33 -24.76
CA VAL A 206 -24.45 -17.05 -24.23
C VAL A 206 -25.38 -16.58 -23.11
N ALA A 207 -24.87 -16.49 -21.87
CA ALA A 207 -25.64 -16.01 -20.74
C ALA A 207 -26.01 -14.54 -20.92
N SER A 208 -27.25 -14.17 -20.60
CA SER A 208 -27.69 -12.79 -20.46
C SER A 208 -27.69 -12.43 -18.98
N ARG A 209 -26.62 -11.77 -18.53
CA ARG A 209 -26.51 -11.22 -17.17
C ARG A 209 -27.10 -9.82 -17.13
N GLU A 210 -27.79 -9.49 -16.03
CA GLU A 210 -28.13 -8.11 -15.69
C GLU A 210 -26.89 -7.48 -15.03
N GLU A 211 -26.54 -6.25 -15.39
CA GLU A 211 -25.38 -5.57 -14.81
C GLU A 211 -25.53 -5.47 -13.28
N GLU A 212 -24.55 -6.00 -12.55
CA GLU A 212 -24.49 -5.86 -11.10
C GLU A 212 -24.01 -4.44 -10.74
N GLU A 213 -24.59 -3.88 -9.67
CA GLU A 213 -24.10 -2.61 -9.12
C GLU A 213 -22.74 -2.84 -8.45
N ILE A 214 -21.67 -2.44 -9.14
CA ILE A 214 -20.30 -2.50 -8.61
C ILE A 214 -20.08 -1.34 -7.64
N SER A 215 -19.67 -1.65 -6.41
CA SER A 215 -19.30 -0.65 -5.40
C SER A 215 -17.95 -0.01 -5.72
N GLU A 216 -17.76 1.27 -5.39
CA GLU A 216 -16.45 1.94 -5.41
C GLU A 216 -15.39 1.28 -4.50
N LEU A 217 -15.83 0.43 -3.56
CA LEU A 217 -14.94 -0.34 -2.68
C LEU A 217 -14.48 -1.66 -3.30
N GLN A 218 -15.05 -2.07 -4.44
CA GLN A 218 -14.60 -3.27 -5.15
C GLN A 218 -13.21 -3.01 -5.75
N GLU A 219 -12.27 -3.93 -5.50
CA GLU A 219 -10.94 -3.85 -6.09
C GLU A 219 -11.01 -4.02 -7.61
N ASP A 220 -10.12 -3.33 -8.32
CA ASP A 220 -9.99 -3.45 -9.78
C ASP A 220 -9.44 -4.84 -10.14
N ASP A 221 -9.84 -5.42 -11.27
CA ASP A 221 -9.42 -6.78 -11.67
C ASP A 221 -7.90 -6.95 -11.72
N ARG A 222 -7.17 -5.88 -12.07
CA ARG A 222 -5.70 -5.88 -12.09
C ARG A 222 -5.05 -6.01 -10.72
N ASP A 223 -5.78 -5.67 -9.65
CA ASP A 223 -5.34 -5.75 -8.26
C ASP A 223 -5.88 -7.05 -7.64
N GLN A 224 -7.18 -7.35 -7.81
CA GLN A 224 -7.81 -8.58 -7.32
C GLN A 224 -7.17 -9.85 -7.93
N PHE A 225 -6.87 -9.85 -9.23
CA PHE A 225 -6.28 -10.99 -9.94
C PHE A 225 -4.79 -10.77 -10.26
N SER A 226 -4.10 -9.92 -9.50
CA SER A 226 -2.69 -9.57 -9.74
C SER A 226 -1.78 -10.80 -9.82
N ASP A 227 -1.93 -11.76 -8.89
CA ASP A 227 -1.12 -12.98 -8.86
C ASP A 227 -1.39 -13.91 -10.06
N GLN A 228 -2.65 -14.05 -10.46
CA GLN A 228 -3.01 -14.80 -11.67
C GLN A 228 -2.36 -14.16 -12.91
N LEU A 229 -2.52 -12.84 -13.06
CA LEU A 229 -2.00 -12.10 -14.21
C LEU A 229 -0.47 -12.12 -14.25
N ALA A 230 0.21 -12.05 -13.10
CA ALA A 230 1.66 -12.20 -13.00
C ALA A 230 2.12 -13.61 -13.42
N SER A 231 1.42 -14.66 -12.98
CA SER A 231 1.66 -16.04 -13.40
C SER A 231 1.50 -16.24 -14.91
N VAL A 232 0.37 -15.79 -15.47
CA VAL A 232 0.10 -15.89 -16.91
C VAL A 232 1.06 -15.01 -17.72
N GLY A 233 1.45 -13.85 -17.18
CA GLY A 233 2.49 -13.01 -17.75
C GLY A 233 3.83 -13.75 -17.86
N MET A 234 4.28 -14.41 -16.80
CA MET A 234 5.50 -15.21 -16.79
C MET A 234 5.44 -16.41 -17.74
N LEU A 235 4.31 -17.15 -17.75
CA LEU A 235 4.09 -18.24 -18.72
C LEU A 235 4.11 -17.70 -20.16
N GLY A 236 3.55 -16.52 -20.39
CA GLY A 236 3.60 -15.82 -21.67
C GLY A 236 5.02 -15.42 -22.09
N ARG A 237 5.90 -15.06 -21.14
CA ARG A 237 7.31 -14.72 -21.40
C ARG A 237 8.11 -15.93 -21.86
N ILE A 238 8.04 -17.06 -21.15
CA ILE A 238 8.76 -18.28 -21.53
C ILE A 238 8.22 -18.93 -22.82
N ALA A 239 7.01 -18.54 -23.25
CA ALA A 239 6.37 -18.94 -24.50
C ALA A 239 6.15 -17.76 -25.47
N ALA A 240 7.00 -16.73 -25.41
CA ALA A 240 6.84 -15.48 -26.15
C ALA A 240 6.65 -15.66 -27.66
N GLU A 241 7.30 -16.67 -28.27
CA GLU A 241 7.17 -16.99 -29.70
C GLU A 241 5.72 -17.29 -30.14
N HIS A 242 4.88 -17.81 -29.24
CA HIS A 242 3.46 -18.07 -29.49
C HIS A 242 2.57 -16.95 -28.92
N CYS A 243 2.81 -16.55 -27.67
CA CYS A 243 1.90 -15.69 -26.93
C CYS A 243 1.87 -14.24 -27.44
N ILE A 244 3.01 -13.67 -27.83
CA ILE A 244 3.07 -12.28 -28.32
C ILE A 244 2.31 -12.11 -29.64
N PRO A 245 2.51 -12.96 -30.68
CA PRO A 245 1.70 -12.90 -31.89
C PRO A 245 0.21 -13.12 -31.65
N LEU A 246 -0.16 -14.02 -30.73
CA LEU A 246 -1.57 -14.28 -30.37
C LEU A 246 -2.24 -13.02 -29.81
N LEU A 247 -1.66 -12.41 -28.77
CA LEU A 247 -2.18 -11.19 -28.16
C LEU A 247 -2.25 -10.04 -29.18
N THR A 248 -1.23 -9.90 -30.03
CA THR A 248 -1.19 -8.87 -31.07
C THR A 248 -2.36 -9.03 -32.04
N SER A 249 -2.62 -10.26 -32.49
CA SER A 249 -3.72 -10.55 -33.42
C SER A 249 -5.09 -10.27 -32.78
N LEU A 250 -5.30 -10.71 -31.54
CA LEU A 250 -6.53 -10.49 -30.80
C LEU A 250 -6.79 -9.00 -30.60
N LEU A 251 -5.79 -8.24 -30.12
CA LEU A 251 -5.90 -6.79 -29.92
C LEU A 251 -6.15 -6.05 -31.24
N GLU A 252 -5.43 -6.34 -32.32
CA GLU A 252 -5.65 -5.69 -33.62
C GLU A 252 -7.07 -5.93 -34.17
N GLU A 253 -7.61 -7.13 -33.97
CA GLU A 253 -8.99 -7.45 -34.31
C GLU A 253 -9.99 -6.67 -33.43
N ARG A 254 -9.81 -6.70 -32.10
CA ARG A 254 -10.70 -6.01 -31.15
C ARG A 254 -10.68 -4.49 -31.34
N VAL A 255 -9.51 -3.89 -31.60
CA VAL A 255 -9.37 -2.48 -32.00
C VAL A 255 -10.19 -2.18 -33.25
N THR A 256 -10.08 -3.02 -34.28
CA THR A 256 -10.84 -2.83 -35.53
C THR A 256 -12.34 -2.94 -35.30
N ARG A 257 -12.76 -3.89 -34.46
CA ARG A 257 -14.17 -4.10 -34.09
C ARG A 257 -14.71 -2.91 -33.31
N LEU A 258 -13.97 -2.40 -32.32
CA LEU A 258 -14.36 -1.27 -31.47
C LEU A 258 -14.50 0.00 -32.32
N HIS A 259 -13.51 0.30 -33.14
CA HIS A 259 -13.56 1.42 -34.07
C HIS A 259 -14.79 1.35 -34.98
N GLY A 260 -15.10 0.16 -35.52
CA GLY A 260 -16.26 -0.07 -36.36
C GLY A 260 -17.60 0.09 -35.62
N GLN A 261 -17.69 -0.36 -34.36
CA GLN A 261 -18.90 -0.17 -33.55
C GLN A 261 -19.15 1.29 -33.22
N LEU A 262 -18.13 2.01 -32.71
CA LEU A 262 -18.25 3.44 -32.40
C LEU A 262 -18.67 4.27 -33.62
N GLN A 263 -18.15 3.95 -34.81
CA GLN A 263 -18.59 4.58 -36.07
C GLN A 263 -20.06 4.29 -36.41
N ARG A 264 -20.55 3.05 -36.18
CA ARG A 264 -21.96 2.70 -36.42
C ARG A 264 -22.88 3.45 -35.47
N HIS A 265 -22.54 3.53 -34.18
CA HIS A 265 -23.31 4.29 -33.20
C HIS A 265 -23.37 5.77 -33.57
N GLN A 266 -22.24 6.36 -34.00
CA GLN A 266 -22.22 7.74 -34.48
C GLN A 266 -23.15 7.95 -35.68
N GLN A 267 -23.13 7.05 -36.67
CA GLN A 267 -24.02 7.13 -37.84
C GLN A 267 -25.50 6.99 -37.46
N GLN A 268 -25.83 6.13 -36.50
CA GLN A 268 -27.20 5.93 -36.00
C GLN A 268 -27.71 7.15 -35.25
N LEU A 269 -26.88 7.75 -34.38
CA LEU A 269 -27.20 8.99 -33.65
C LEU A 269 -27.50 10.14 -34.61
N LEU A 270 -26.75 10.25 -35.72
CA LEU A 270 -26.99 11.23 -36.77
C LEU A 270 -28.26 10.96 -37.60
N ALA A 271 -28.62 9.68 -37.79
CA ALA A 271 -29.76 9.27 -38.63
C ALA A 271 -31.11 9.26 -37.89
N SER A 272 -31.14 9.03 -36.58
CA SER A 272 -32.38 8.99 -35.77
C SER A 272 -32.12 9.38 -34.31
N PRO A 273 -32.25 10.67 -33.94
CA PRO A 273 -31.90 11.21 -32.62
C PRO A 273 -32.79 10.78 -31.42
N GLY A 274 -33.44 9.60 -31.46
CA GLY A 274 -34.37 9.16 -30.41
C GLY A 274 -34.76 7.67 -30.42
N SER A 275 -34.05 6.83 -31.16
CA SER A 275 -34.28 5.37 -31.21
C SER A 275 -33.17 4.64 -30.47
N SER A 276 -33.09 4.80 -29.15
CA SER A 276 -32.03 4.26 -28.29
C SER A 276 -32.39 2.89 -27.69
N THR A 277 -32.74 1.90 -28.52
CA THR A 277 -32.58 0.49 -28.11
C THR A 277 -31.30 0.00 -28.76
N ILE A 278 -30.18 0.41 -28.16
CA ILE A 278 -28.85 0.03 -28.59
C ILE A 278 -28.53 -1.31 -27.94
N ASP A 279 -28.07 -2.28 -28.73
CA ASP A 279 -27.57 -3.56 -28.22
C ASP A 279 -26.17 -3.33 -27.61
N ASN A 280 -26.16 -2.74 -26.41
CA ASN A 280 -24.92 -2.37 -25.68
C ASN A 280 -24.08 -3.60 -25.34
N LYS A 281 -24.73 -4.75 -25.15
CA LYS A 281 -24.07 -5.99 -24.73
C LYS A 281 -22.89 -6.40 -25.60
N MET A 282 -22.99 -6.25 -26.93
CA MET A 282 -21.87 -6.57 -27.84
C MET A 282 -20.68 -5.61 -27.66
N LEU A 283 -20.96 -4.36 -27.28
CA LEU A 283 -19.93 -3.36 -27.00
C LEU A 283 -19.31 -3.60 -25.61
N ASP A 284 -20.11 -4.00 -24.62
CA ASP A 284 -19.63 -4.34 -23.28
C ASP A 284 -18.76 -5.61 -23.30
N ASP A 285 -19.22 -6.67 -23.99
CA ASP A 285 -18.42 -7.88 -24.24
C ASP A 285 -17.08 -7.57 -24.91
N LEU A 286 -17.07 -6.57 -25.80
CA LEU A 286 -15.88 -6.10 -26.50
C LEU A 286 -14.96 -5.25 -25.60
N TYR A 287 -15.52 -4.43 -24.70
CA TYR A 287 -14.72 -3.72 -23.70
C TYR A 287 -14.04 -4.70 -22.76
N GLU A 288 -14.76 -5.72 -22.32
CA GLU A 288 -14.25 -6.77 -21.46
C GLU A 288 -13.17 -7.63 -22.14
N ASP A 289 -13.35 -7.93 -23.44
CA ASP A 289 -12.29 -8.57 -24.23
C ASP A 289 -11.02 -7.72 -24.29
N ILE A 290 -11.16 -6.40 -24.49
CA ILE A 290 -10.02 -5.49 -24.56
C ILE A 290 -9.37 -5.34 -23.18
N HIS A 291 -10.18 -5.25 -22.12
CA HIS A 291 -9.75 -5.18 -20.72
C HIS A 291 -8.77 -6.30 -20.37
N TRP A 292 -9.21 -7.56 -20.47
CA TRP A 292 -8.37 -8.72 -20.15
C TRP A 292 -7.13 -8.83 -21.05
N LEU A 293 -7.25 -8.49 -22.34
CA LEU A 293 -6.11 -8.47 -23.24
C LEU A 293 -5.07 -7.41 -22.85
N ILE A 294 -5.50 -6.22 -22.41
CA ILE A 294 -4.58 -5.18 -21.91
C ILE A 294 -3.89 -5.65 -20.63
N LEU A 295 -4.64 -6.22 -19.68
CA LEU A 295 -4.08 -6.70 -18.42
C LEU A 295 -3.02 -7.79 -18.64
N VAL A 296 -3.35 -8.84 -19.39
CA VAL A 296 -2.41 -9.93 -19.71
C VAL A 296 -1.19 -9.39 -20.46
N THR A 297 -1.39 -8.45 -21.39
CA THR A 297 -0.27 -7.82 -22.12
C THR A 297 0.64 -7.01 -21.19
N GLY A 298 0.07 -6.30 -20.21
CA GLY A 298 0.81 -5.50 -19.23
C GLY A 298 1.73 -6.35 -18.37
N TYR A 299 1.20 -7.42 -17.78
CA TYR A 299 1.98 -8.35 -16.94
C TYR A 299 2.95 -9.20 -17.75
N LEU A 300 2.65 -9.50 -19.03
CA LEU A 300 3.61 -10.19 -19.91
C LEU A 300 4.83 -9.32 -20.22
N LEU A 301 4.63 -8.05 -20.54
CA LEU A 301 5.71 -7.18 -21.03
C LEU A 301 6.55 -6.54 -19.92
N ALA A 302 6.02 -6.36 -18.70
CA ALA A 302 6.78 -5.74 -17.63
C ALA A 302 6.33 -6.20 -16.24
N ASP A 303 7.27 -6.22 -15.31
CA ASP A 303 7.02 -6.51 -13.90
C ASP A 303 6.42 -5.31 -13.16
N ASP A 304 5.93 -5.59 -11.95
CA ASP A 304 5.34 -4.57 -11.09
C ASP A 304 6.37 -3.51 -10.70
N THR A 305 5.87 -2.31 -10.47
CA THR A 305 6.71 -1.11 -10.39
C THR A 305 6.97 -0.65 -8.95
N GLN A 306 6.74 -1.55 -7.98
CA GLN A 306 6.92 -1.27 -6.56
C GLN A 306 8.38 -1.54 -6.13
N GLY A 307 8.97 -0.58 -5.39
CA GLY A 307 10.30 -0.71 -4.78
C GLY A 307 11.47 -0.31 -5.68
N GLU A 308 11.68 -0.99 -6.80
CA GLU A 308 12.86 -0.81 -7.67
C GLU A 308 12.50 -0.26 -9.07
N THR A 309 13.52 0.09 -9.86
CA THR A 309 13.30 0.45 -11.28
C THR A 309 13.01 -0.82 -12.08
N PRO A 310 11.81 -0.96 -12.67
CA PRO A 310 11.48 -2.15 -13.44
C PRO A 310 12.35 -2.23 -14.70
N LEU A 311 12.92 -3.40 -14.96
CA LEU A 311 13.67 -3.70 -16.17
C LEU A 311 12.78 -4.42 -17.18
N ILE A 312 13.15 -4.37 -18.46
CA ILE A 312 12.54 -5.20 -19.49
C ILE A 312 12.82 -6.67 -19.12
N PRO A 313 11.79 -7.53 -19.03
CA PRO A 313 11.99 -8.94 -18.69
C PRO A 313 13.01 -9.62 -19.62
N PRO A 314 13.93 -10.45 -19.09
CA PRO A 314 15.01 -11.03 -19.87
C PRO A 314 14.54 -11.81 -21.10
N GLU A 315 13.43 -12.54 -20.99
CA GLU A 315 12.85 -13.34 -22.07
C GLU A 315 12.37 -12.46 -23.22
N ILE A 316 11.83 -11.28 -22.91
CA ILE A 316 11.35 -10.31 -23.91
C ILE A 316 12.52 -9.66 -24.64
N MET A 317 13.58 -9.30 -23.92
CA MET A 317 14.81 -8.80 -24.53
C MET A 317 15.48 -9.86 -25.40
N GLU A 318 15.63 -11.09 -24.91
CA GLU A 318 16.21 -12.22 -25.66
C GLU A 318 15.39 -12.52 -26.91
N TYR A 319 14.06 -12.52 -26.81
CA TYR A 319 13.17 -12.71 -27.95
C TYR A 319 13.38 -11.64 -29.03
N SER A 320 13.46 -10.36 -28.66
CA SER A 320 13.72 -9.27 -29.62
C SER A 320 15.14 -9.35 -30.22
N ILE A 321 16.16 -9.68 -29.43
CA ILE A 321 17.54 -9.87 -29.92
C ILE A 321 17.60 -11.02 -30.93
N LYS A 322 16.97 -12.16 -30.63
CA LYS A 322 16.99 -13.36 -31.49
C LYS A 322 16.38 -13.09 -32.87
N HIS A 323 15.33 -12.27 -32.94
CA HIS A 323 14.61 -11.98 -34.18
C HIS A 323 15.01 -10.63 -34.82
N SER A 324 15.98 -9.91 -34.25
CA SER A 324 16.35 -8.55 -34.71
C SER A 324 16.86 -8.51 -36.15
N SER A 325 17.38 -9.63 -36.68
CA SER A 325 17.84 -9.73 -38.08
C SER A 325 16.71 -9.92 -39.09
N GLU A 326 15.53 -10.32 -38.64
CA GLU A 326 14.40 -10.67 -39.51
C GLU A 326 13.47 -9.46 -39.75
N VAL A 327 13.54 -8.48 -38.85
CA VAL A 327 12.70 -7.27 -38.80
C VAL A 327 13.31 -6.10 -39.58
N ASP A 328 12.44 -5.26 -40.13
CA ASP A 328 12.80 -3.95 -40.70
C ASP A 328 12.46 -2.84 -39.69
N ILE A 329 13.48 -2.12 -39.24
CA ILE A 329 13.36 -1.10 -38.19
C ILE A 329 12.48 0.07 -38.65
N ASN A 330 12.59 0.48 -39.92
CA ASN A 330 11.81 1.61 -40.44
C ASN A 330 10.32 1.28 -40.45
N THR A 331 9.95 0.08 -40.89
CA THR A 331 8.55 -0.38 -40.85
C THR A 331 8.07 -0.53 -39.40
N THR A 332 8.94 -0.98 -38.49
CA THR A 332 8.62 -1.11 -37.05
C THR A 332 8.34 0.26 -36.41
N LEU A 333 9.18 1.26 -36.69
CA LEU A 333 8.97 2.64 -36.24
C LEU A 333 7.73 3.27 -36.89
N GLN A 334 7.42 2.92 -38.14
CA GLN A 334 6.18 3.37 -38.78
C GLN A 334 4.95 2.78 -38.08
N ILE A 335 4.96 1.49 -37.72
CA ILE A 335 3.87 0.83 -36.96
C ILE A 335 3.67 1.49 -35.59
N LEU A 336 4.75 1.84 -34.91
CA LEU A 336 4.73 2.53 -33.63
C LEU A 336 4.20 3.96 -33.76
N GLY A 337 4.74 4.73 -34.71
CA GLY A 337 4.42 6.15 -34.93
C GLY A 337 3.08 6.43 -35.62
N SER A 338 2.33 5.39 -36.03
CA SER A 338 1.01 5.52 -36.66
C SER A 338 -0.09 4.70 -35.96
N PRO A 339 -0.35 4.95 -34.66
CA PRO A 339 -1.41 4.25 -33.93
C PRO A 339 -2.82 4.57 -34.47
N GLY A 340 -2.93 5.56 -35.36
CA GLY A 340 -4.18 5.91 -36.02
C GLY A 340 -4.56 5.04 -37.22
N GLU A 341 -3.63 4.25 -37.75
CA GLU A 341 -3.83 3.41 -38.92
C GLU A 341 -3.79 1.92 -38.55
N LYS A 342 -4.47 1.09 -39.34
CA LYS A 342 -4.41 -0.36 -39.15
C LYS A 342 -2.98 -0.84 -39.44
N ALA A 343 -2.43 -1.68 -38.57
CA ALA A 343 -1.10 -2.26 -38.79
C ALA A 343 -1.02 -2.99 -40.14
N SER A 344 -2.08 -3.73 -40.50
CA SER A 344 -2.18 -4.49 -41.74
C SER A 344 -2.14 -3.64 -43.02
N SER A 345 -2.39 -2.32 -42.96
CA SER A 345 -2.29 -1.43 -44.12
C SER A 345 -0.87 -0.92 -44.37
N ILE A 346 0.06 -1.13 -43.44
CA ILE A 346 1.45 -0.67 -43.57
C ILE A 346 2.26 -1.68 -44.40
N PRO A 347 2.93 -1.24 -45.49
CA PRO A 347 3.74 -2.14 -46.30
C PRO A 347 4.84 -2.82 -45.47
N GLY A 348 4.91 -4.15 -45.51
CA GLY A 348 5.94 -4.89 -44.78
C GLY A 348 5.63 -5.18 -43.31
N TYR A 349 4.41 -4.95 -42.82
CA TYR A 349 4.03 -5.14 -41.41
C TYR A 349 4.40 -6.52 -40.81
N ASN A 350 4.55 -7.56 -41.64
CA ASN A 350 5.00 -8.89 -41.21
C ASN A 350 6.47 -8.97 -40.78
N ARG A 351 7.30 -7.98 -41.15
CA ARG A 351 8.72 -7.89 -40.78
C ARG A 351 8.93 -6.82 -39.74
N THR A 352 8.14 -6.84 -38.68
CA THR A 352 8.23 -5.88 -37.57
C THR A 352 8.52 -6.60 -36.27
N ASP A 353 9.22 -5.91 -35.37
CA ASP A 353 9.48 -6.47 -34.04
C ASP A 353 8.13 -6.74 -33.33
N SER A 354 7.93 -7.99 -32.90
CA SER A 354 6.61 -8.40 -32.38
C SER A 354 6.28 -7.74 -31.05
N VAL A 355 7.29 -7.40 -30.23
CA VAL A 355 7.09 -6.71 -28.95
C VAL A 355 6.66 -5.26 -29.20
N ILE A 356 7.37 -4.55 -30.08
CA ILE A 356 6.97 -3.18 -30.47
C ILE A 356 5.60 -3.20 -31.13
N ARG A 357 5.28 -4.21 -31.97
CA ARG A 357 3.96 -4.32 -32.58
C ARG A 357 2.86 -4.54 -31.54
N LEU A 358 3.10 -5.36 -30.51
CA LEU A 358 2.18 -5.57 -29.40
C LEU A 358 1.95 -4.30 -28.58
N LEU A 359 3.02 -3.59 -28.19
CA LEU A 359 2.95 -2.26 -27.56
C LEU A 359 2.13 -1.29 -28.42
N SER A 360 2.36 -1.32 -29.73
CA SER A 360 1.66 -0.49 -30.70
C SER A 360 0.20 -0.89 -30.90
N ALA A 361 -0.20 -2.13 -30.56
CA ALA A 361 -1.60 -2.56 -30.60
C ALA A 361 -2.37 -1.91 -29.44
N ILE A 362 -1.79 -1.84 -28.24
CA ILE A 362 -2.37 -1.10 -27.10
C ILE A 362 -2.43 0.40 -27.40
N LEU A 363 -1.38 0.96 -28.03
CA LEU A 363 -1.38 2.36 -28.46
C LEU A 363 -2.51 2.66 -29.46
N ARG A 364 -2.88 1.69 -30.31
CA ARG A 364 -4.06 1.79 -31.19
C ARG A 364 -5.38 1.78 -30.43
N VAL A 365 -5.51 1.01 -29.35
CA VAL A 365 -6.68 1.09 -28.46
C VAL A 365 -6.80 2.50 -27.88
N SER A 366 -5.70 3.03 -27.32
CA SER A 366 -5.61 4.40 -26.79
C SER A 366 -5.99 5.46 -27.83
N GLU A 367 -5.56 5.28 -29.08
CA GLU A 367 -5.90 6.20 -30.18
C GLU A 367 -7.37 6.10 -30.59
N VAL A 368 -7.98 4.91 -30.57
CA VAL A 368 -9.44 4.75 -30.80
C VAL A 368 -10.23 5.48 -29.72
N GLU A 369 -9.87 5.32 -28.45
CA GLU A 369 -10.49 6.05 -27.33
C GLU A 369 -10.33 7.58 -27.51
N SER A 370 -9.10 8.04 -27.80
CA SER A 370 -8.81 9.47 -28.00
C SER A 370 -9.52 10.07 -29.23
N ARG A 371 -9.81 9.26 -30.26
CA ARG A 371 -10.63 9.67 -31.42
C ARG A 371 -12.11 9.75 -31.06
N ALA A 372 -12.60 8.83 -30.25
CA ALA A 372 -13.97 8.86 -29.77
C ALA A 372 -14.23 10.09 -28.88
N ILE A 373 -13.27 10.44 -28.00
CA ILE A 373 -13.31 11.68 -27.22
C ILE A 373 -13.39 12.91 -28.13
N ARG A 374 -12.54 12.99 -29.17
CA ARG A 374 -12.57 14.08 -30.16
C ARG A 374 -13.87 14.15 -30.99
N ALA A 375 -14.65 13.08 -31.01
CA ALA A 375 -15.90 12.96 -31.75
C ALA A 375 -17.15 13.11 -30.86
N ASP A 376 -16.99 13.56 -29.62
CA ASP A 376 -18.05 13.69 -28.60
C ASP A 376 -18.75 12.36 -28.28
N LEU A 377 -18.04 11.24 -28.40
CA LEU A 377 -18.53 9.88 -28.11
C LEU A 377 -18.09 9.38 -26.73
N THR A 378 -17.65 10.25 -25.82
CA THR A 378 -17.14 9.87 -24.49
C THR A 378 -18.15 9.04 -23.70
N HIS A 379 -19.44 9.36 -23.80
CA HIS A 379 -20.55 8.64 -23.14
C HIS A 379 -20.75 7.18 -23.62
N LEU A 380 -20.07 6.77 -24.69
CA LEU A 380 -20.09 5.39 -25.19
C LEU A 380 -18.84 4.60 -24.79
N LEU A 381 -17.84 5.26 -24.20
CA LEU A 381 -16.58 4.64 -23.80
C LEU A 381 -16.68 4.00 -22.43
N SER A 382 -15.97 2.89 -22.24
CA SER A 382 -15.81 2.26 -20.93
C SER A 382 -14.73 2.99 -20.11
N PRO A 383 -15.05 3.51 -18.91
CA PRO A 383 -14.04 4.07 -18.01
C PRO A 383 -13.08 3.01 -17.48
N GLN A 384 -13.52 1.75 -17.34
CA GLN A 384 -12.66 0.61 -17.01
C GLN A 384 -11.54 0.43 -18.04
N MET A 385 -11.89 0.38 -19.33
CA MET A 385 -10.90 0.33 -20.40
C MET A 385 -9.94 1.53 -20.36
N GLY A 386 -10.46 2.72 -20.01
CA GLY A 386 -9.64 3.91 -19.77
C GLY A 386 -8.60 3.71 -18.67
N LYS A 387 -8.99 3.09 -17.54
CA LYS A 387 -8.07 2.75 -16.44
C LYS A 387 -7.00 1.79 -16.91
N ASP A 388 -7.36 0.73 -17.65
CA ASP A 388 -6.43 -0.27 -18.15
C ASP A 388 -5.39 0.33 -19.10
N ILE A 389 -5.83 1.20 -20.03
CA ILE A 389 -4.95 1.89 -20.97
C ILE A 389 -3.97 2.77 -20.18
N VAL A 390 -4.45 3.59 -19.25
CA VAL A 390 -3.59 4.50 -18.48
C VAL A 390 -2.62 3.72 -17.59
N TRP A 391 -3.08 2.66 -16.93
CA TRP A 391 -2.24 1.74 -16.16
C TRP A 391 -1.13 1.12 -17.03
N PHE A 392 -1.49 0.63 -18.22
CA PHE A 392 -0.53 0.05 -19.15
C PHE A 392 0.50 1.07 -19.61
N LEU A 393 0.07 2.27 -20.00
CA LEU A 393 0.97 3.35 -20.44
C LEU A 393 1.91 3.80 -19.31
N LYS A 394 1.45 3.76 -18.05
CA LYS A 394 2.26 4.03 -16.86
C LYS A 394 3.35 2.95 -16.70
N ARG A 395 2.99 1.67 -16.86
CA ARG A 395 3.94 0.53 -16.84
C ARG A 395 4.94 0.59 -18.00
N TRP A 396 4.49 0.94 -19.21
CA TRP A 396 5.36 1.21 -20.36
C TRP A 396 6.36 2.30 -20.02
N ALA A 397 5.89 3.48 -19.59
CA ALA A 397 6.74 4.64 -19.35
C ALA A 397 7.86 4.36 -18.34
N LYS A 398 7.68 3.43 -17.40
CA LYS A 398 8.71 3.03 -16.43
C LYS A 398 9.73 2.03 -16.99
N THR A 399 9.38 1.24 -18.00
CA THR A 399 10.17 0.07 -18.45
C THR A 399 10.78 0.26 -19.84
N TYR A 400 10.00 0.75 -20.80
CA TYR A 400 10.36 0.83 -22.23
C TYR A 400 10.53 2.27 -22.72
N LEU A 401 10.83 3.22 -21.84
CA LEU A 401 10.98 4.64 -22.22
C LEU A 401 12.28 5.17 -21.63
N LEU A 402 13.17 5.64 -22.51
CA LEU A 402 14.55 6.04 -22.19
C LEU A 402 15.35 4.89 -21.54
N VAL A 403 15.43 3.76 -22.25
CA VAL A 403 16.14 2.57 -21.77
C VAL A 403 17.62 2.89 -21.53
N ASP A 404 18.10 2.71 -20.29
CA ASP A 404 19.51 2.89 -19.93
C ASP A 404 20.32 1.65 -20.31
N GLU A 405 21.25 1.80 -21.26
CA GLU A 405 22.12 0.74 -21.75
C GLU A 405 22.99 0.12 -20.63
N LYS A 406 23.22 0.82 -19.52
CA LYS A 406 24.03 0.30 -18.40
C LYS A 406 23.33 -0.78 -17.59
N LEU A 407 22.00 -0.88 -17.69
CA LEU A 407 21.20 -1.84 -16.92
C LEU A 407 21.07 -3.20 -17.61
N TYR A 408 21.56 -3.33 -18.85
CA TYR A 408 21.42 -4.53 -19.67
C TYR A 408 22.77 -4.93 -20.27
N ASP A 409 23.05 -6.22 -20.31
CA ASP A 409 24.26 -6.73 -20.99
C ASP A 409 24.23 -6.47 -22.51
N GLN A 410 23.05 -6.63 -23.11
CA GLN A 410 22.77 -6.42 -24.53
C GLN A 410 21.35 -5.91 -24.72
N ILE A 411 21.16 -4.99 -25.67
CA ILE A 411 19.84 -4.46 -26.05
C ILE A 411 19.62 -4.72 -27.55
N SER A 412 18.41 -5.14 -27.91
CA SER A 412 18.04 -5.33 -29.31
C SER A 412 18.07 -4.00 -30.07
N LEU A 413 18.50 -4.03 -31.34
CA LEU A 413 18.55 -2.83 -32.18
C LEU A 413 17.17 -2.15 -32.35
N PRO A 414 16.05 -2.89 -32.50
CA PRO A 414 14.71 -2.29 -32.49
C PRO A 414 14.40 -1.51 -31.21
N PHE A 415 14.71 -2.04 -30.02
CA PHE A 415 14.46 -1.33 -28.76
C PHE A 415 15.37 -0.12 -28.59
N SER A 416 16.67 -0.26 -28.86
CA SER A 416 17.62 0.86 -28.77
C SER A 416 17.20 2.03 -29.68
N THR A 417 16.70 1.75 -30.89
CA THR A 417 16.28 2.78 -31.84
C THR A 417 14.90 3.39 -31.56
N ALA A 418 13.95 2.62 -31.01
CA ALA A 418 12.60 3.10 -30.71
C ALA A 418 12.47 3.76 -29.33
N PHE A 419 13.21 3.25 -28.33
CA PHE A 419 13.02 3.55 -26.91
C PHE A 419 14.28 4.07 -26.21
N GLY A 420 15.39 4.26 -26.94
CA GLY A 420 16.63 4.80 -26.39
C GLY A 420 16.51 6.26 -25.93
N ALA A 421 17.43 6.68 -25.07
CA ALA A 421 17.41 8.00 -24.41
C ALA A 421 17.37 9.19 -25.40
N ASP A 422 18.19 9.13 -26.44
CA ASP A 422 18.36 10.22 -27.42
C ASP A 422 17.58 9.99 -28.73
N THR A 423 16.52 9.18 -28.69
CA THR A 423 15.75 8.81 -29.89
C THR A 423 14.52 9.69 -30.08
N GLU A 424 14.18 9.97 -31.34
CA GLU A 424 12.90 10.63 -31.68
C GLU A 424 11.68 9.77 -31.28
N GLY A 425 11.85 8.45 -31.21
CA GLY A 425 10.82 7.52 -30.75
C GLY A 425 10.40 7.80 -29.30
N SER A 426 11.36 7.90 -28.38
CA SER A 426 11.08 8.27 -26.99
C SER A 426 10.42 9.65 -26.86
N GLN A 427 10.90 10.65 -27.61
CA GLN A 427 10.30 12.00 -27.61
C GLN A 427 8.85 11.97 -28.10
N TRP A 428 8.58 11.23 -29.17
CA TRP A 428 7.24 11.06 -29.71
C TRP A 428 6.31 10.36 -28.72
N ILE A 429 6.76 9.29 -28.05
CA ILE A 429 5.97 8.58 -27.04
C ILE A 429 5.65 9.50 -25.87
N ILE A 430 6.62 10.25 -25.33
CA ILE A 430 6.37 11.23 -24.25
C ILE A 430 5.29 12.24 -24.68
N GLY A 431 5.40 12.79 -25.89
CA GLY A 431 4.41 13.71 -26.44
C GLY A 431 3.02 13.09 -26.58
N TYR A 432 2.94 11.83 -27.01
CA TYR A 432 1.69 11.07 -27.10
C TYR A 432 1.07 10.82 -25.72
N LEU A 433 1.86 10.36 -24.75
CA LEU A 433 1.39 10.13 -23.37
C LEU A 433 0.87 11.42 -22.75
N LEU A 434 1.54 12.55 -22.97
CA LEU A 434 1.07 13.85 -22.52
C LEU A 434 -0.25 14.27 -23.18
N GLN A 435 -0.42 14.01 -24.47
CA GLN A 435 -1.71 14.23 -25.16
C GLN A 435 -2.82 13.36 -24.58
N LYS A 436 -2.51 12.09 -24.26
CA LYS A 436 -3.45 11.17 -23.62
C LYS A 436 -3.88 11.68 -22.25
N VAL A 437 -2.94 12.14 -21.42
CA VAL A 437 -3.24 12.76 -20.12
C VAL A 437 -4.17 13.96 -20.30
N ILE A 438 -3.86 14.89 -21.20
CA ILE A 438 -4.67 16.08 -21.43
C ILE A 438 -6.07 15.72 -21.92
N SER A 439 -6.18 14.75 -22.83
CA SER A 439 -7.46 14.25 -23.32
C SER A 439 -8.32 13.73 -22.18
N ASN A 440 -7.76 12.88 -21.32
CA ASN A 440 -8.49 12.27 -20.21
C ASN A 440 -8.89 13.30 -19.15
N LEU A 441 -7.97 14.14 -18.69
CA LEU A 441 -8.26 15.20 -17.70
C LEU A 441 -9.29 16.23 -18.22
N SER A 442 -9.51 16.29 -19.54
CA SER A 442 -10.49 17.19 -20.13
C SER A 442 -11.92 16.66 -20.10
N VAL A 443 -12.14 15.34 -19.98
CA VAL A 443 -13.47 14.73 -20.14
C VAL A 443 -13.87 13.76 -19.04
N TRP A 444 -12.91 13.15 -18.33
CA TRP A 444 -13.15 12.12 -17.32
C TRP A 444 -13.21 12.68 -15.90
N SER A 445 -13.80 13.88 -15.70
CA SER A 445 -13.92 14.47 -14.35
C SER A 445 -14.96 13.77 -13.46
N SER A 446 -15.92 13.04 -14.04
CA SER A 446 -16.89 12.24 -13.30
C SER A 446 -16.30 10.96 -12.72
N GLU A 447 -15.29 10.40 -13.38
CA GLU A 447 -14.69 9.11 -13.05
C GLU A 447 -13.42 9.33 -12.21
N GLN A 448 -13.56 9.27 -10.89
CA GLN A 448 -12.48 9.65 -9.97
C GLN A 448 -11.23 8.79 -10.12
N ASP A 449 -11.39 7.47 -10.22
CA ASP A 449 -10.27 6.54 -10.36
C ASP A 449 -9.50 6.77 -11.66
N LEU A 450 -10.21 6.96 -12.77
CA LEU A 450 -9.59 7.24 -14.06
C LEU A 450 -8.87 8.59 -14.08
N ALA A 451 -9.46 9.63 -13.49
CA ALA A 451 -8.82 10.93 -13.35
C ALA A 451 -7.56 10.85 -12.48
N ASN A 452 -7.62 10.12 -11.37
CA ASN A 452 -6.48 9.89 -10.49
C ASN A 452 -5.37 9.10 -11.19
N ASP A 453 -5.68 7.96 -11.81
CA ASP A 453 -4.69 7.19 -12.57
C ASP A 453 -4.06 7.99 -13.71
N THR A 454 -4.85 8.84 -14.37
CA THR A 454 -4.38 9.73 -15.44
C THR A 454 -3.37 10.75 -14.92
N VAL A 455 -3.62 11.37 -13.76
CA VAL A 455 -2.65 12.31 -13.19
C VAL A 455 -1.44 11.60 -12.58
N GLN A 456 -1.57 10.35 -12.11
CA GLN A 456 -0.42 9.52 -11.72
C GLN A 456 0.47 9.15 -12.92
N LEU A 457 -0.12 8.94 -14.11
CA LEU A 457 0.65 8.82 -15.35
C LEU A 457 1.42 10.12 -15.64
N LEU A 458 0.82 11.29 -15.43
CA LEU A 458 1.52 12.58 -15.56
C LEU A 458 2.70 12.69 -14.59
N VAL A 459 2.50 12.35 -13.31
CA VAL A 459 3.58 12.30 -12.30
C VAL A 459 4.70 11.37 -12.76
N THR A 460 4.36 10.18 -13.29
CA THR A 460 5.35 9.24 -13.83
C THR A 460 6.21 9.88 -14.93
N LEU A 461 5.63 10.73 -15.80
CA LEU A 461 6.40 11.42 -16.84
C LEU A 461 7.40 12.47 -16.29
N VAL A 462 7.22 12.95 -15.06
CA VAL A 462 8.05 14.01 -14.45
C VAL A 462 8.84 13.59 -13.21
N GLU A 463 8.59 12.41 -12.63
CA GLU A 463 9.26 11.96 -11.40
C GLU A 463 10.77 11.76 -11.59
N ARG A 464 11.19 11.29 -12.77
CA ARG A 464 12.60 11.08 -13.13
C ARG A 464 13.06 12.20 -14.05
N ARG A 465 14.19 12.81 -13.71
CA ARG A 465 14.76 13.97 -14.43
C ARG A 465 14.91 13.73 -15.94
N GLU A 466 15.29 12.52 -16.35
CA GLU A 466 15.47 12.15 -17.75
C GLU A 466 14.19 12.34 -18.58
N ARG A 467 13.05 11.84 -18.08
CA ARG A 467 11.73 12.04 -18.72
C ARG A 467 11.25 13.47 -18.57
N ALA A 468 11.45 14.06 -17.39
CA ALA A 468 11.07 15.44 -17.09
C ALA A 468 11.72 16.43 -18.08
N ASN A 469 12.99 16.21 -18.45
CA ASN A 469 13.71 17.07 -19.41
C ASN A 469 13.10 17.10 -20.81
N LEU A 470 12.45 16.00 -21.23
CA LEU A 470 11.81 15.90 -22.55
C LEU A 470 10.35 16.39 -22.51
N VAL A 471 9.60 16.05 -21.46
CA VAL A 471 8.18 16.45 -21.35
C VAL A 471 8.01 17.96 -21.26
N ILE A 472 8.92 18.68 -20.58
CA ILE A 472 8.84 20.15 -20.49
C ILE A 472 9.07 20.87 -21.83
N GLN A 473 9.63 20.19 -22.83
CA GLN A 473 9.83 20.76 -24.16
C GLN A 473 8.54 20.73 -24.99
N CYS A 474 7.54 19.94 -24.58
CA CYS A 474 6.27 19.82 -25.28
C CYS A 474 5.39 21.06 -25.05
N GLU A 475 4.89 21.68 -26.12
CA GLU A 475 3.96 22.84 -26.01
C GLU A 475 2.72 22.51 -25.17
N ASN A 476 2.23 21.27 -25.28
CA ASN A 476 1.11 20.75 -24.51
C ASN A 476 1.30 20.86 -22.99
N TRP A 477 2.54 20.75 -22.50
CA TRP A 477 2.87 20.88 -21.08
C TRP A 477 2.63 22.32 -20.59
N TRP A 478 3.09 23.29 -21.37
CA TRP A 478 2.92 24.71 -21.08
C TRP A 478 1.46 25.14 -21.20
N ASN A 479 0.73 24.58 -22.16
CA ASN A 479 -0.70 24.83 -22.31
C ASN A 479 -1.49 24.27 -21.13
N LEU A 480 -1.15 23.05 -20.67
CA LEU A 480 -1.72 22.44 -19.47
C LEU A 480 -1.45 23.30 -18.23
N ALA A 481 -0.21 23.75 -18.04
CA ALA A 481 0.17 24.63 -16.93
C ALA A 481 -0.65 25.92 -16.92
N LYS A 482 -0.78 26.58 -18.07
CA LYS A 482 -1.58 27.82 -18.22
C LYS A 482 -3.06 27.58 -17.97
N GLN A 483 -3.62 26.49 -18.49
CA GLN A 483 -5.04 26.15 -18.35
C GLN A 483 -5.40 25.79 -16.90
N PHE A 484 -4.52 25.07 -16.22
CA PHE A 484 -4.68 24.77 -14.80
C PHE A 484 -4.54 26.05 -13.95
N ALA A 485 -3.51 26.86 -14.24
CA ALA A 485 -3.32 28.15 -13.58
C ALA A 485 -4.48 29.12 -13.82
N SER A 486 -5.16 29.09 -14.98
CA SER A 486 -6.32 29.96 -15.25
C SER A 486 -7.62 29.51 -14.57
N ARG A 487 -7.69 28.31 -13.98
CA ARG A 487 -8.92 27.72 -13.39
C ARG A 487 -10.12 27.73 -14.35
N SER A 488 -9.85 27.63 -15.64
CA SER A 488 -10.89 27.56 -16.66
C SER A 488 -11.35 26.12 -16.87
N PRO A 489 -12.62 25.90 -17.28
CA PRO A 489 -13.07 24.60 -17.76
C PRO A 489 -12.14 24.03 -18.85
N PRO A 490 -11.98 22.70 -18.92
CA PRO A 490 -12.65 21.68 -18.11
C PRO A 490 -11.93 21.31 -16.80
N LEU A 491 -10.69 21.76 -16.57
CA LEU A 491 -9.84 21.27 -15.47
C LEU A 491 -10.34 21.66 -14.06
N ASN A 492 -11.19 22.68 -13.97
CA ASN A 492 -11.79 23.09 -12.69
C ASN A 492 -12.84 22.10 -12.16
N PHE A 493 -13.32 21.15 -12.98
CA PHE A 493 -14.24 20.10 -12.56
C PHE A 493 -13.55 18.89 -11.92
N LEU A 494 -12.22 18.82 -11.99
CA LEU A 494 -11.45 17.75 -11.36
C LEU A 494 -11.58 17.85 -9.83
N SER A 495 -11.58 16.70 -9.15
CA SER A 495 -11.61 16.65 -7.70
C SER A 495 -10.34 17.21 -7.07
N SER A 496 -10.41 17.54 -5.77
CA SER A 496 -9.29 18.08 -5.01
C SER A 496 -8.02 17.20 -5.10
N PRO A 497 -8.07 15.87 -4.85
CA PRO A 497 -6.88 15.01 -4.93
C PRO A 497 -6.21 15.02 -6.32
N VAL A 498 -7.00 15.09 -7.39
CA VAL A 498 -6.49 15.16 -8.76
C VAL A 498 -5.82 16.51 -9.01
N GLN A 499 -6.41 17.61 -8.55
CA GLN A 499 -5.79 18.94 -8.67
C GLN A 499 -4.50 19.07 -7.84
N ARG A 500 -4.46 18.51 -6.63
CA ARG A 500 -3.24 18.40 -5.80
C ARG A 500 -2.13 17.68 -6.55
N THR A 501 -2.43 16.51 -7.09
CA THR A 501 -1.46 15.68 -7.83
C THR A 501 -1.01 16.34 -9.13
N LEU A 502 -1.90 17.08 -9.80
CA LEU A 502 -1.57 17.85 -11.00
C LEU A 502 -0.59 18.97 -10.64
N MET A 503 -0.86 19.71 -9.56
CA MET A 503 0.05 20.73 -9.06
C MET A 503 1.42 20.14 -8.69
N LYS A 504 1.44 18.99 -8.03
CA LYS A 504 2.66 18.23 -7.73
C LYS A 504 3.47 17.94 -9.00
N ALA A 505 2.82 17.42 -10.05
CA ALA A 505 3.47 17.14 -11.32
C ALA A 505 4.07 18.41 -11.96
N LEU A 506 3.31 19.52 -11.99
CA LEU A 506 3.81 20.79 -12.53
C LEU A 506 5.03 21.32 -11.76
N VAL A 507 5.01 21.22 -10.43
CA VAL A 507 6.13 21.65 -9.60
C VAL A 507 7.35 20.77 -9.83
N LEU A 508 7.19 19.44 -9.90
CA LEU A 508 8.29 18.51 -10.24
C LEU A 508 8.91 18.83 -11.62
N GLY A 509 8.08 19.09 -12.64
CA GLY A 509 8.56 19.51 -13.95
C GLY A 509 9.33 20.83 -13.93
N GLY A 510 9.02 21.74 -12.99
CA GLY A 510 9.74 23.01 -12.77
C GLY A 510 11.21 22.85 -12.34
N PHE A 511 11.62 21.65 -11.92
CA PHE A 511 12.99 21.31 -11.54
C PHE A 511 13.75 20.50 -12.60
N ALA A 512 13.14 20.25 -13.76
CA ALA A 512 13.85 19.72 -14.92
C ALA A 512 14.92 20.69 -15.46
N HIS A 513 15.78 20.21 -16.36
CA HIS A 513 16.86 20.99 -16.95
C HIS A 513 16.30 22.09 -17.87
N MET A 514 16.37 23.32 -17.38
CA MET A 514 15.99 24.55 -18.10
C MET A 514 17.10 25.58 -17.99
N ASP A 515 17.26 26.42 -19.01
CA ASP A 515 18.04 27.64 -18.91
C ASP A 515 17.36 28.65 -17.95
N THR A 516 18.11 29.64 -17.48
CA THR A 516 17.63 30.59 -16.47
C THR A 516 16.41 31.39 -16.94
N GLU A 517 16.32 31.75 -18.22
CA GLU A 517 15.20 32.54 -18.76
C GLU A 517 13.92 31.69 -18.80
N THR A 518 14.02 30.47 -19.34
CA THR A 518 12.91 29.51 -19.38
C THR A 518 12.45 29.14 -17.97
N LYS A 519 13.38 28.95 -17.02
CA LYS A 519 13.05 28.65 -15.63
C LYS A 519 12.29 29.79 -14.96
N GLN A 520 12.71 31.04 -15.19
CA GLN A 520 11.97 32.21 -14.69
C GLN A 520 10.57 32.28 -15.31
N GLN A 521 10.47 32.10 -16.64
CA GLN A 521 9.18 32.06 -17.33
C GLN A 521 8.27 30.97 -16.75
N TYR A 522 8.80 29.77 -16.52
CA TYR A 522 8.05 28.64 -15.97
C TYR A 522 7.44 28.97 -14.60
N TRP A 523 8.25 29.48 -13.67
CA TRP A 523 7.75 29.87 -12.35
C TRP A 523 6.74 31.01 -12.41
N THR A 524 6.89 31.95 -13.36
CA THR A 524 5.90 33.02 -13.59
C THR A 524 4.58 32.54 -14.18
N GLU A 525 4.56 31.37 -14.83
CA GLU A 525 3.35 30.78 -15.42
C GLU A 525 2.67 29.81 -14.45
N VAL A 526 3.41 29.16 -13.54
CA VAL A 526 2.89 28.15 -12.60
C VAL A 526 2.62 28.71 -11.20
N LEU A 527 3.64 29.22 -10.51
CA LEU A 527 3.51 29.63 -9.09
C LEU A 527 3.06 31.08 -8.93
N GLN A 528 3.50 31.98 -9.80
CA GLN A 528 3.16 33.39 -9.69
C GLN A 528 1.64 33.66 -9.80
N PRO A 529 0.86 33.00 -10.67
CA PRO A 529 -0.60 33.21 -10.72
C PRO A 529 -1.30 32.75 -9.44
N LEU A 530 -0.80 31.70 -8.79
CA LEU A 530 -1.29 31.24 -7.49
C LEU A 530 -1.09 32.33 -6.42
N GLN A 531 0.14 32.83 -6.29
CA GLN A 531 0.47 33.88 -5.33
C GLN A 531 -0.31 35.18 -5.59
N GLN A 532 -0.39 35.62 -6.85
CA GLN A 532 -1.12 36.85 -7.19
C GLN A 532 -2.60 36.77 -6.88
N ARG A 533 -3.25 35.65 -7.20
CA ARG A 533 -4.69 35.50 -6.91
C ARG A 533 -4.96 35.41 -5.43
N PHE A 534 -4.20 34.59 -4.71
CA PHE A 534 -4.30 34.49 -3.26
C PHE A 534 -4.14 35.85 -2.57
N LEU A 535 -3.05 36.57 -2.88
CA LEU A 535 -2.81 37.90 -2.31
C LEU A 535 -3.88 38.92 -2.73
N ARG A 536 -4.39 38.85 -3.97
CA ARG A 536 -5.48 39.71 -4.42
C ARG A 536 -6.78 39.45 -3.70
N VAL A 537 -7.05 38.23 -3.27
CA VAL A 537 -8.26 37.87 -2.52
C VAL A 537 -8.16 38.36 -1.08
N ILE A 538 -7.08 38.02 -0.38
CA ILE A 538 -6.94 38.31 1.06
C ILE A 538 -6.74 39.81 1.34
N ASN A 539 -6.21 40.57 0.38
CA ASN A 539 -6.00 42.02 0.51
C ASN A 539 -7.19 42.87 0.03
N GLN A 540 -8.35 42.28 -0.28
CA GLN A 540 -9.56 43.05 -0.56
C GLN A 540 -10.04 43.74 0.72
N GLU A 541 -10.36 45.03 0.64
CA GLU A 541 -10.78 45.83 1.80
C GLU A 541 -12.00 45.23 2.55
N ASN A 542 -12.86 44.49 1.84
CA ASN A 542 -14.05 43.83 2.38
C ASN A 542 -13.87 42.32 2.63
N PHE A 543 -12.64 41.79 2.69
CA PHE A 543 -12.39 40.35 2.74
C PHE A 543 -13.15 39.62 3.86
N GLN A 544 -13.20 40.17 5.08
CA GLN A 544 -13.93 39.54 6.19
C GLN A 544 -15.44 39.38 5.94
N GLN A 545 -16.04 40.25 5.12
CA GLN A 545 -17.46 40.17 4.75
C GLN A 545 -17.67 39.27 3.53
N MET A 546 -16.70 39.24 2.63
CA MET A 546 -16.75 38.50 1.36
C MET A 546 -16.27 37.05 1.49
N CYS A 547 -15.54 36.70 2.55
CA CYS A 547 -14.94 35.37 2.73
C CYS A 547 -15.95 34.22 2.74
N GLN A 548 -17.21 34.48 3.09
CA GLN A 548 -18.28 33.49 3.10
C GLN A 548 -18.98 33.33 1.74
N GLN A 549 -18.61 34.13 0.74
CA GLN A 549 -19.11 33.93 -0.63
C GLN A 549 -18.42 32.72 -1.25
N GLU A 550 -19.20 31.93 -1.99
CA GLU A 550 -18.74 30.66 -2.55
C GLU A 550 -17.56 30.87 -3.50
N GLU A 551 -17.55 31.96 -4.28
CA GLU A 551 -16.47 32.28 -5.19
C GLU A 551 -15.13 32.51 -4.46
N VAL A 552 -15.19 33.16 -3.29
CA VAL A 552 -14.00 33.42 -2.47
C VAL A 552 -13.57 32.15 -1.74
N LYS A 553 -14.52 31.40 -1.18
CA LYS A 553 -14.26 30.13 -0.50
C LYS A 553 -13.62 29.12 -1.45
N GLN A 554 -14.16 28.97 -2.66
CA GLN A 554 -13.62 28.08 -3.69
C GLN A 554 -12.22 28.52 -4.12
N GLU A 555 -11.98 29.82 -4.27
CA GLU A 555 -10.66 30.35 -4.65
C GLU A 555 -9.59 30.08 -3.58
N ILE A 556 -9.95 30.22 -2.29
CA ILE A 556 -9.09 29.88 -1.15
C ILE A 556 -8.86 28.37 -1.07
N THR A 557 -9.93 27.57 -1.14
CA THR A 557 -9.85 26.09 -1.09
C THR A 557 -8.88 25.59 -2.16
N ALA A 558 -9.12 25.94 -3.44
CA ALA A 558 -8.24 25.54 -4.53
C ALA A 558 -6.80 26.10 -4.41
N THR A 559 -6.59 27.18 -3.64
CA THR A 559 -5.24 27.64 -3.33
C THR A 559 -4.57 26.73 -2.31
N LEU A 560 -5.25 26.40 -1.22
CA LEU A 560 -4.76 25.49 -0.20
C LEU A 560 -4.46 24.10 -0.79
N GLU A 561 -5.32 23.60 -1.69
CA GLU A 561 -5.06 22.35 -2.41
C GLU A 561 -3.78 22.40 -3.26
N ALA A 562 -3.55 23.52 -3.94
CA ALA A 562 -2.32 23.71 -4.68
C ALA A 562 -1.09 23.76 -3.74
N LEU A 563 -1.22 24.30 -2.52
CA LEU A 563 -0.15 24.30 -1.52
C LEU A 563 0.18 22.88 -1.04
N CYS A 564 -0.83 22.03 -0.80
CA CYS A 564 -0.62 20.61 -0.52
C CYS A 564 0.14 19.93 -1.67
N GLY A 565 -0.28 20.15 -2.91
CA GLY A 565 0.42 19.63 -4.10
C GLY A 565 1.87 20.12 -4.24
N ILE A 566 2.17 21.38 -3.88
CA ILE A 566 3.54 21.90 -3.85
C ILE A 566 4.37 21.21 -2.76
N ALA A 567 3.80 21.01 -1.57
CA ALA A 567 4.47 20.31 -0.48
C ALA A 567 4.77 18.84 -0.85
N GLU A 568 3.83 18.14 -1.48
CA GLU A 568 4.01 16.78 -1.99
C GLU A 568 5.09 16.64 -3.07
N ALA A 569 5.41 17.71 -3.80
CA ALA A 569 6.48 17.73 -4.81
C ALA A 569 7.89 17.90 -4.22
N THR A 570 8.01 17.90 -2.88
CA THR A 570 9.31 18.09 -2.21
C THR A 570 10.26 16.93 -2.53
N GLN A 571 11.46 17.29 -2.96
CA GLN A 571 12.62 16.44 -3.16
C GLN A 571 13.83 17.08 -2.46
N ILE A 572 14.88 16.30 -2.25
CA ILE A 572 16.10 16.72 -1.54
C ILE A 572 16.70 17.99 -2.14
N ASP A 573 16.69 18.11 -3.47
CA ASP A 573 17.28 19.21 -4.22
C ASP A 573 16.40 20.47 -4.31
N ASN A 574 15.10 20.37 -4.03
CA ASN A 574 14.16 21.48 -4.21
C ASN A 574 13.59 22.05 -2.90
N VAL A 575 13.75 21.34 -1.77
CA VAL A 575 13.12 21.69 -0.49
C VAL A 575 13.39 23.12 -0.04
N ALA A 576 14.61 23.63 -0.22
CA ALA A 576 14.96 24.97 0.21
C ALA A 576 14.19 26.06 -0.53
N ILE A 577 13.90 25.84 -1.82
CA ILE A 577 13.18 26.76 -2.69
C ILE A 577 11.68 26.69 -2.39
N LEU A 578 11.13 25.46 -2.33
CA LEU A 578 9.71 25.25 -2.06
C LEU A 578 9.31 25.68 -0.66
N PHE A 579 10.12 25.39 0.36
CA PHE A 579 9.85 25.83 1.73
C PHE A 579 9.78 27.35 1.83
N ASN A 580 10.71 28.07 1.20
CA ASN A 580 10.70 29.53 1.23
C ASN A 580 9.43 30.10 0.56
N PHE A 581 8.96 29.47 -0.52
CA PHE A 581 7.71 29.85 -1.17
C PHE A 581 6.50 29.58 -0.26
N LEU A 582 6.42 28.39 0.35
CA LEU A 582 5.31 27.98 1.19
C LEU A 582 5.24 28.79 2.49
N MET A 583 6.37 29.15 3.10
CA MET A 583 6.40 29.85 4.40
C MET A 583 5.59 31.15 4.41
N ASP A 584 5.62 31.90 3.31
CA ASP A 584 4.80 33.12 3.16
C ASP A 584 3.30 32.79 3.19
N PHE A 585 2.89 31.67 2.59
CA PHE A 585 1.50 31.20 2.65
C PHE A 585 1.12 30.69 4.04
N LEU A 586 1.97 29.91 4.73
CA LEU A 586 1.70 29.45 6.10
C LEU A 586 1.44 30.65 7.03
N THR A 587 2.26 31.70 6.91
CA THR A 587 2.11 32.92 7.71
C THR A 587 0.75 33.60 7.45
N ASN A 588 0.32 33.68 6.18
CA ASN A 588 -1.00 34.22 5.84
C ASN A 588 -2.15 33.30 6.30
N CYS A 589 -1.96 31.98 6.27
CA CYS A 589 -2.95 31.00 6.69
C CYS A 589 -3.35 31.14 8.17
N ILE A 590 -2.43 31.60 9.03
CA ILE A 590 -2.74 31.94 10.43
C ILE A 590 -3.84 33.01 10.49
N GLY A 591 -3.75 34.05 9.66
CA GLY A 591 -4.78 35.08 9.54
C GLY A 591 -6.09 34.55 8.95
N LEU A 592 -6.01 33.63 7.97
CA LEU A 592 -7.19 32.98 7.39
C LEU A 592 -7.94 32.14 8.42
N MET A 593 -7.23 31.45 9.31
CA MET A 593 -7.85 30.62 10.36
C MET A 593 -8.69 31.47 11.34
N GLU A 594 -8.29 32.72 11.62
CA GLU A 594 -9.11 33.66 12.39
C GLU A 594 -10.38 34.11 11.64
N VAL A 595 -10.29 34.27 10.31
CA VAL A 595 -11.41 34.68 9.45
C VAL A 595 -12.42 33.54 9.27
N TYR A 596 -11.94 32.33 8.98
CA TYR A 596 -12.74 31.14 8.67
C TYR A 596 -13.08 30.29 9.89
N LYS A 597 -13.00 30.83 11.12
CA LYS A 597 -13.29 30.10 12.37
C LYS A 597 -14.62 29.36 12.42
N ASN A 598 -15.60 29.73 11.58
CA ASN A 598 -16.92 29.10 11.50
C ASN A 598 -17.11 28.21 10.26
N THR A 599 -16.06 27.99 9.48
CA THR A 599 -16.07 27.20 8.24
C THR A 599 -15.15 25.98 8.44
N PRO A 600 -15.70 24.84 8.92
CA PRO A 600 -14.89 23.68 9.34
C PRO A 600 -13.95 23.16 8.24
N GLU A 601 -14.48 22.95 7.04
CA GLU A 601 -13.71 22.45 5.88
C GLU A 601 -12.46 23.29 5.57
N THR A 602 -12.58 24.62 5.65
CA THR A 602 -11.45 25.52 5.38
C THR A 602 -10.43 25.51 6.52
N VAL A 603 -10.89 25.41 7.77
CA VAL A 603 -9.99 25.28 8.93
C VAL A 603 -9.22 23.97 8.85
N ASN A 604 -9.91 22.87 8.55
CA ASN A 604 -9.34 21.55 8.38
C ASN A 604 -8.27 21.54 7.28
N LEU A 605 -8.59 22.07 6.10
CA LEU A 605 -7.65 22.17 4.97
C LEU A 605 -6.45 23.07 5.26
N ILE A 606 -6.60 24.14 6.06
CA ILE A 606 -5.46 24.94 6.51
C ILE A 606 -4.52 24.09 7.38
N ILE A 607 -5.06 23.30 8.31
CA ILE A 607 -4.25 22.40 9.15
C ILE A 607 -3.56 21.36 8.28
N GLU A 608 -4.26 20.79 7.30
CA GLU A 608 -3.72 19.82 6.35
C GLU A 608 -2.51 20.37 5.57
N VAL A 609 -2.54 21.63 5.10
CA VAL A 609 -1.37 22.26 4.46
C VAL A 609 -0.16 22.29 5.40
N PHE A 610 -0.37 22.58 6.69
CA PHE A 610 0.73 22.56 7.68
C PHE A 610 1.24 21.14 7.92
N VAL A 611 0.35 20.14 7.97
CA VAL A 611 0.70 18.73 8.07
C VAL A 611 1.57 18.32 6.89
N GLU A 612 1.16 18.61 5.65
CA GLU A 612 1.91 18.26 4.45
C GLU A 612 3.31 18.91 4.41
N VAL A 613 3.39 20.19 4.76
CA VAL A 613 4.69 20.90 4.82
C VAL A 613 5.60 20.28 5.88
N ALA A 614 5.08 20.03 7.08
CA ALA A 614 5.85 19.41 8.15
C ALA A 614 6.29 17.99 7.76
N HIS A 615 5.37 17.16 7.29
CA HIS A 615 5.61 15.77 6.92
C HIS A 615 6.63 15.63 5.78
N LYS A 616 6.51 16.43 4.72
CA LYS A 616 7.36 16.29 3.51
C LYS A 616 8.68 17.03 3.59
N GLN A 617 8.80 18.10 4.40
CA GLN A 617 9.96 18.99 4.34
C GLN A 617 10.84 18.96 5.59
N ILE A 618 10.28 18.76 6.79
CA ILE A 618 10.99 19.06 8.06
C ILE A 618 12.32 18.34 8.24
N CYS A 619 12.40 17.09 7.76
CA CYS A 619 13.60 16.25 7.85
C CYS A 619 14.75 16.77 6.99
N TYR A 620 14.49 17.59 5.97
CA TYR A 620 15.52 18.18 5.10
C TYR A 620 15.84 19.66 5.46
N LEU A 621 15.07 20.28 6.35
CA LEU A 621 15.27 21.69 6.71
C LEU A 621 16.43 21.85 7.69
N GLY A 622 17.31 22.82 7.49
CA GLY A 622 18.27 23.24 8.52
C GLY A 622 17.57 23.86 9.75
N GLU A 623 18.32 24.02 10.85
CA GLU A 623 17.79 24.47 12.14
C GLU A 623 16.95 25.76 12.07
N SER A 624 17.44 26.79 11.37
CA SER A 624 16.75 28.08 11.28
C SER A 624 15.40 28.01 10.56
N LYS A 625 15.31 27.21 9.49
CA LYS A 625 14.06 27.01 8.75
C LYS A 625 13.08 26.15 9.55
N ALA A 626 13.57 25.13 10.25
CA ALA A 626 12.74 24.33 11.14
C ALA A 626 12.18 25.17 12.29
N MET A 627 12.97 26.08 12.88
CA MET A 627 12.49 27.02 13.90
C MET A 627 11.35 27.91 13.39
N ASN A 628 11.47 28.46 12.18
CA ASN A 628 10.38 29.24 11.59
C ASN A 628 9.10 28.40 11.43
N LEU A 629 9.23 27.15 10.99
CA LEU A 629 8.09 26.24 10.87
C LEU A 629 7.46 25.94 12.23
N TYR A 630 8.28 25.69 13.27
CA TYR A 630 7.81 25.49 14.63
C TYR A 630 7.02 26.69 15.16
N GLU A 631 7.53 27.90 14.97
CA GLU A 631 6.84 29.13 15.38
C GLU A 631 5.50 29.31 14.66
N ALA A 632 5.45 29.03 13.35
CA ALA A 632 4.20 29.10 12.59
C ALA A 632 3.18 28.05 13.04
N CYS A 633 3.61 26.78 13.24
CA CYS A 633 2.74 25.72 13.74
C CYS A 633 2.20 26.06 15.14
N LEU A 634 3.06 26.56 16.03
CA LEU A 634 2.65 26.95 17.38
C LEU A 634 1.59 28.06 17.35
N THR A 635 1.82 29.08 16.51
CA THR A 635 0.89 30.21 16.35
C THR A 635 -0.45 29.75 15.76
N LEU A 636 -0.43 28.82 14.79
CA LEU A 636 -1.64 28.20 14.25
C LEU A 636 -2.45 27.51 15.34
N LEU A 637 -1.81 26.68 16.16
CA LEU A 637 -2.46 25.96 17.26
C LEU A 637 -3.01 26.90 18.33
N GLN A 638 -2.31 28.01 18.61
CA GLN A 638 -2.80 29.04 19.53
C GLN A 638 -4.09 29.69 19.02
N VAL A 639 -4.15 30.00 17.72
CA VAL A 639 -5.35 30.55 17.08
C VAL A 639 -6.49 29.53 17.08
N TYR A 640 -6.22 28.28 16.70
CA TYR A 640 -7.21 27.21 16.70
C TYR A 640 -7.82 26.99 18.10
N SER A 641 -6.95 26.87 19.12
CA SER A 641 -7.35 26.66 20.51
C SER A 641 -8.18 27.83 21.01
N LYS A 642 -7.72 29.07 20.83
CA LYS A 642 -8.47 30.28 21.20
C LYS A 642 -9.86 30.34 20.59
N ASN A 643 -10.02 29.90 19.34
CA ASN A 643 -11.30 29.97 18.61
C ASN A 643 -12.28 28.85 18.94
N ASN A 644 -11.80 27.72 19.46
CA ASN A 644 -12.63 26.57 19.81
C ASN A 644 -12.78 26.34 21.32
N LEU A 645 -11.95 26.97 22.16
CA LEU A 645 -12.05 26.85 23.61
C LEU A 645 -13.38 27.41 24.14
N GLY A 646 -14.14 26.57 24.85
CA GLY A 646 -15.44 26.94 25.40
C GLY A 646 -16.56 27.07 24.36
N ARG A 647 -16.30 26.71 23.10
CA ARG A 647 -17.30 26.72 22.03
C ARG A 647 -18.14 25.45 22.11
N GLN A 648 -19.45 25.61 22.32
CA GLN A 648 -20.41 24.51 22.25
C GLN A 648 -21.16 24.59 20.92
N ARG A 649 -21.05 23.54 20.10
CA ARG A 649 -21.82 23.39 18.86
C ARG A 649 -22.98 22.43 19.12
N ILE A 650 -24.14 22.73 18.54
CA ILE A 650 -25.38 21.95 18.73
C ILE A 650 -25.55 20.93 17.58
N ASP A 651 -24.83 21.12 16.47
CA ASP A 651 -24.96 20.32 15.26
C ASP A 651 -24.43 18.89 15.46
N VAL A 652 -25.14 17.91 14.89
CA VAL A 652 -24.80 16.48 15.01
C VAL A 652 -23.46 16.10 14.38
N THR A 653 -22.96 16.90 13.43
CA THR A 653 -21.66 16.68 12.77
C THR A 653 -20.51 17.40 13.47
N ALA A 654 -20.78 18.21 14.49
CA ALA A 654 -19.75 19.03 15.12
C ALA A 654 -18.66 18.21 15.81
N GLU A 655 -19.02 17.05 16.37
CA GLU A 655 -18.07 16.14 16.98
C GLU A 655 -17.14 15.51 15.93
N GLU A 656 -17.70 15.10 14.78
CA GLU A 656 -16.94 14.56 13.65
C GLU A 656 -15.98 15.61 13.07
N GLU A 657 -16.44 16.85 12.85
CA GLU A 657 -15.60 17.94 12.38
C GLU A 657 -14.42 18.22 13.33
N GLN A 658 -14.70 18.26 14.64
CA GLN A 658 -13.67 18.47 15.65
C GLN A 658 -12.70 17.27 15.73
N TYR A 659 -13.21 16.06 15.55
CA TYR A 659 -12.39 14.84 15.48
C TYR A 659 -11.39 14.92 14.31
N GLN A 660 -11.83 15.29 13.10
CA GLN A 660 -10.96 15.43 11.93
C GLN A 660 -9.87 16.49 12.13
N ASP A 661 -10.22 17.65 12.69
CA ASP A 661 -9.26 18.70 13.01
C ASP A 661 -8.19 18.22 14.01
N LEU A 662 -8.62 17.57 15.10
CA LEU A 662 -7.72 17.08 16.13
C LEU A 662 -6.83 15.94 15.63
N LEU A 663 -7.33 15.12 14.70
CA LEU A 663 -6.55 14.07 14.06
C LEU A 663 -5.39 14.65 13.25
N LEU A 664 -5.66 15.67 12.41
CA LEU A 664 -4.62 16.37 11.66
C LEU A 664 -3.64 17.10 12.59
N ILE A 665 -4.11 17.69 13.70
CA ILE A 665 -3.22 18.32 14.68
C ILE A 665 -2.30 17.27 15.35
N MET A 666 -2.82 16.08 15.70
CA MET A 666 -2.00 14.98 16.22
C MET A 666 -0.91 14.58 15.24
N GLU A 667 -1.28 14.44 13.96
CA GLU A 667 -0.34 14.13 12.90
C GLU A 667 0.71 15.23 12.71
N LEU A 668 0.30 16.51 12.74
CA LEU A 668 1.22 17.65 12.69
C LEU A 668 2.25 17.58 13.81
N LEU A 669 1.81 17.41 15.05
CA LEU A 669 2.69 17.34 16.23
C LEU A 669 3.64 16.14 16.14
N THR A 670 3.16 15.00 15.63
CA THR A 670 3.98 13.81 15.38
C THR A 670 5.05 14.08 14.33
N ASN A 671 4.69 14.72 13.21
CA ASN A 671 5.62 15.10 12.16
C ASN A 671 6.68 16.10 12.67
N LEU A 672 6.31 17.04 13.56
CA LEU A 672 7.27 17.97 14.17
C LEU A 672 8.30 17.24 15.05
N LEU A 673 7.91 16.19 15.77
CA LEU A 673 8.85 15.38 16.55
C LEU A 673 9.80 14.58 15.68
N SER A 674 9.42 14.23 14.45
CA SER A 674 10.23 13.37 13.57
C SER A 674 11.64 13.92 13.32
N LYS A 675 11.80 15.25 13.33
CA LYS A 675 13.10 15.92 13.14
C LYS A 675 14.17 15.52 14.16
N GLU A 676 13.79 15.22 15.41
CA GLU A 676 14.78 14.84 16.43
C GLU A 676 15.41 13.45 16.18
N PHE A 677 14.84 12.65 15.27
CA PHE A 677 15.30 11.28 14.96
C PHE A 677 15.68 11.10 13.49
N ILE A 678 15.04 11.84 12.58
CA ILE A 678 15.26 11.79 11.14
C ILE A 678 15.69 13.19 10.69
N ASP A 679 16.98 13.49 10.83
CA ASP A 679 17.57 14.73 10.34
C ASP A 679 18.52 14.47 9.16
N PHE A 680 18.09 14.87 7.96
CA PHE A 680 18.88 14.81 6.73
C PHE A 680 19.52 16.15 6.38
N SER A 681 19.38 17.18 7.23
CA SER A 681 19.95 18.50 6.98
C SER A 681 21.49 18.53 7.02
N ASP A 682 22.12 17.52 7.64
CA ASP A 682 23.59 17.38 7.81
C ASP A 682 24.33 16.76 6.61
N THR A 683 23.67 16.52 5.48
CA THR A 683 24.33 15.95 4.28
C THR A 683 25.45 16.83 3.69
N ASP A 684 25.58 18.10 4.11
CA ASP A 684 26.72 18.96 3.74
C ASP A 684 27.97 18.79 4.64
N GLU A 685 27.87 18.14 5.81
CA GLU A 685 29.01 18.00 6.74
C GLU A 685 29.87 16.74 6.51
N VAL A 686 29.36 15.73 5.81
CA VAL A 686 30.11 14.47 5.54
C VAL A 686 31.39 14.71 4.71
N PHE A 687 31.53 15.86 4.04
CA PHE A 687 32.73 16.26 3.29
C PHE A 687 33.71 17.20 4.03
N ARG A 688 33.44 17.61 5.28
CA ARG A 688 34.40 18.37 6.08
C ARG A 688 34.65 17.68 7.42
N GLY A 689 35.85 17.11 7.55
CA GLY A 689 36.25 16.33 8.72
C GLY A 689 36.01 17.03 10.05
N HIS A 690 35.22 16.38 10.89
CA HIS A 690 35.27 16.31 12.36
C HIS A 690 36.08 17.41 13.06
N GLU A 691 35.38 18.42 13.59
CA GLU A 691 35.57 18.81 14.99
C GLU A 691 34.25 18.55 15.72
N PRO A 692 34.26 17.92 16.92
CA PRO A 692 33.07 17.75 17.73
C PRO A 692 32.65 19.12 18.28
N GLY A 693 31.83 19.82 17.50
CA GLY A 693 31.19 21.06 17.89
C GLY A 693 30.34 20.84 19.13
N GLN A 694 30.64 21.59 20.19
CA GLN A 694 29.84 21.68 21.40
C GLN A 694 28.37 21.93 21.03
N ALA A 695 27.47 21.10 21.56
CA ALA A 695 26.03 21.37 21.56
C ALA A 695 25.79 22.73 22.25
N ALA A 696 25.78 23.79 21.46
CA ALA A 696 25.42 25.12 21.91
C ALA A 696 23.96 25.06 22.34
N ASN A 697 23.67 25.49 23.58
CA ASN A 697 22.36 25.61 24.19
C ASN A 697 21.22 25.82 23.18
N ARG A 698 20.47 24.76 22.87
CA ARG A 698 19.17 24.86 22.17
C ARG A 698 18.22 25.62 23.10
N SER A 699 17.76 26.81 22.70
CA SER A 699 16.81 27.59 23.52
C SER A 699 15.36 27.10 23.41
N VAL A 700 15.02 26.38 22.34
CA VAL A 700 13.73 25.72 22.10
C VAL A 700 14.00 24.46 21.26
N SER A 701 13.47 23.33 21.68
CA SER A 701 13.58 22.03 20.98
C SER A 701 12.23 21.60 20.39
N ALA A 702 12.24 20.61 19.47
CA ALA A 702 10.99 20.13 18.87
C ALA A 702 10.00 19.63 19.91
N ALA A 703 10.51 18.95 20.95
CA ALA A 703 9.68 18.45 22.03
C ALA A 703 9.01 19.59 22.84
N ASP A 704 9.64 20.76 22.97
CA ASP A 704 9.05 21.90 23.70
C ASP A 704 7.84 22.47 22.94
N VAL A 705 7.97 22.58 21.62
CA VAL A 705 6.90 23.03 20.72
C VAL A 705 5.72 22.06 20.79
N VAL A 706 6.02 20.76 20.79
CA VAL A 706 5.00 19.71 20.82
C VAL A 706 4.31 19.61 22.18
N LEU A 707 5.05 19.72 23.28
CA LEU A 707 4.48 19.79 24.63
C LEU A 707 3.55 20.99 24.78
N TYR A 708 3.94 22.15 24.25
CA TYR A 708 3.06 23.33 24.23
C TYR A 708 1.86 23.12 23.30
N GLY A 709 2.05 22.48 22.15
CA GLY A 709 0.99 22.10 21.23
C GLY A 709 -0.06 21.20 21.88
N VAL A 710 0.37 20.12 22.53
CA VAL A 710 -0.51 19.21 23.30
C VAL A 710 -1.27 19.98 24.38
N ASN A 711 -0.61 20.88 25.10
CA ASN A 711 -1.26 21.72 26.12
C ASN A 711 -2.41 22.57 25.56
N LEU A 712 -2.26 23.12 24.36
CA LEU A 712 -3.28 23.96 23.74
C LEU A 712 -4.54 23.18 23.35
N ILE A 713 -4.40 21.91 22.98
CA ILE A 713 -5.49 21.08 22.48
C ILE A 713 -6.08 20.12 23.52
N LEU A 714 -5.37 19.84 24.61
CA LEU A 714 -5.85 18.95 25.67
C LEU A 714 -7.23 19.38 26.22
N PRO A 715 -7.51 20.69 26.44
CA PRO A 715 -8.85 21.13 26.83
C PRO A 715 -9.95 20.85 25.80
N LEU A 716 -9.59 20.58 24.54
CA LEU A 716 -10.50 20.27 23.44
C LEU A 716 -10.74 18.75 23.31
N MET A 717 -9.93 17.91 23.96
CA MET A 717 -10.08 16.46 23.97
C MET A 717 -11.13 16.02 25.01
N SER A 718 -12.38 15.90 24.58
CA SER A 718 -13.45 15.37 25.43
C SER A 718 -13.34 13.85 25.61
N GLN A 719 -14.01 13.31 26.63
CA GLN A 719 -14.11 11.85 26.83
C GLN A 719 -14.85 11.16 25.67
N ASP A 720 -15.75 11.87 25.00
CA ASP A 720 -16.47 11.33 23.84
C ASP A 720 -15.57 11.27 22.59
N LEU A 721 -14.71 12.28 22.38
CA LEU A 721 -13.70 12.26 21.31
C LEU A 721 -12.66 11.15 21.47
N LEU A 722 -12.32 10.77 22.71
CA LEU A 722 -11.43 9.63 22.98
C LEU A 722 -12.09 8.27 22.71
N LYS A 723 -13.40 8.20 22.44
CA LYS A 723 -14.05 6.96 21.97
C LYS A 723 -13.73 6.66 20.51
N PHE A 724 -13.28 7.65 19.73
CA PHE A 724 -12.81 7.42 18.37
C PHE A 724 -11.42 6.74 18.44
N PRO A 725 -11.29 5.47 17.99
CA PRO A 725 -10.11 4.65 18.24
C PRO A 725 -8.85 5.24 17.60
N THR A 726 -8.96 5.80 16.39
CA THR A 726 -7.83 6.41 15.68
C THR A 726 -7.28 7.61 16.43
N LEU A 727 -8.14 8.53 16.87
CA LEU A 727 -7.72 9.73 17.60
C LEU A 727 -7.14 9.37 18.97
N CYS A 728 -7.77 8.46 19.69
CA CYS A 728 -7.27 7.95 20.96
C CYS A 728 -5.87 7.34 20.79
N ASN A 729 -5.69 6.44 19.81
CA ASN A 729 -4.40 5.82 19.55
C ASN A 729 -3.33 6.84 19.15
N GLN A 730 -3.63 7.82 18.28
CA GLN A 730 -2.66 8.86 17.91
C GLN A 730 -2.29 9.76 19.10
N TYR A 731 -3.26 10.14 19.92
CA TYR A 731 -3.02 10.90 21.14
C TYR A 731 -2.10 10.18 22.11
N TYR A 732 -2.42 8.92 22.44
CA TYR A 732 -1.62 8.14 23.38
C TYR A 732 -0.23 7.85 22.81
N LYS A 733 -0.11 7.45 21.54
CA LYS A 733 1.21 7.28 20.89
C LYS A 733 2.06 8.54 21.01
N LEU A 734 1.49 9.72 20.78
CA LEU A 734 2.22 10.98 20.89
C LEU A 734 2.68 11.26 22.32
N ILE A 735 1.78 11.20 23.31
CA ILE A 735 2.13 11.55 24.69
C ILE A 735 3.06 10.54 25.35
N THR A 736 2.90 9.24 25.08
CA THR A 736 3.76 8.19 25.64
C THR A 736 5.14 8.24 25.01
N PHE A 737 5.21 8.48 23.70
CA PHE A 737 6.49 8.70 23.01
C PHE A 737 7.29 9.88 23.59
N ILE A 738 6.63 11.00 23.93
CA ILE A 738 7.32 12.13 24.59
C ILE A 738 7.82 11.73 25.99
N CYS A 739 7.02 10.97 26.75
CA CYS A 739 7.43 10.47 28.06
C CYS A 739 8.62 9.51 27.99
N GLU A 740 8.72 8.72 26.92
CA GLU A 740 9.80 7.76 26.72
C GLU A 740 11.11 8.42 26.29
N ILE A 741 11.04 9.36 25.33
CA ILE A 741 12.25 9.95 24.76
C ILE A 741 12.75 11.15 25.55
N PHE A 742 11.86 12.00 26.08
CA PHE A 742 12.23 13.23 26.77
C PHE A 742 11.67 13.31 28.20
N PRO A 743 11.87 12.28 29.05
CA PRO A 743 11.30 12.25 30.40
C PRO A 743 11.78 13.43 31.27
N GLU A 744 12.96 14.00 30.99
CA GLU A 744 13.51 15.15 31.73
C GLU A 744 12.71 16.44 31.57
N LYS A 745 11.88 16.56 30.53
CA LYS A 745 11.03 17.73 30.28
C LYS A 745 9.70 17.67 31.01
N ILE A 746 9.24 16.47 31.39
CA ILE A 746 7.93 16.27 32.02
C ILE A 746 7.80 16.98 33.38
N PRO A 747 8.81 16.98 34.28
CA PRO A 747 8.76 17.75 35.52
C PRO A 747 8.77 19.28 35.32
N GLN A 748 9.21 19.75 34.14
CA GLN A 748 9.34 21.17 33.82
C GLN A 748 8.04 21.77 33.27
N LEU A 749 7.02 20.93 33.06
CA LEU A 749 5.72 21.35 32.52
C LEU A 749 4.97 22.23 33.52
N PRO A 750 4.10 23.14 33.04
CA PRO A 750 3.13 23.84 33.88
C PRO A 750 2.26 22.87 34.67
N GLU A 751 1.84 23.27 35.88
CA GLU A 751 1.13 22.41 36.84
C GLU A 751 -0.13 21.75 36.24
N ASP A 752 -0.93 22.51 35.50
CA ASP A 752 -2.18 22.01 34.89
C ASP A 752 -1.90 20.98 33.78
N LEU A 753 -0.86 21.21 32.98
CA LEU A 753 -0.45 20.30 31.91
C LEU A 753 0.12 19.00 32.49
N PHE A 754 0.97 19.11 33.51
CA PHE A 754 1.51 17.96 34.23
C PHE A 754 0.38 17.09 34.79
N LYS A 755 -0.58 17.70 35.52
CA LYS A 755 -1.74 16.98 36.06
C LYS A 755 -2.57 16.31 34.97
N SER A 756 -2.79 17.00 33.85
CA SER A 756 -3.55 16.47 32.73
C SER A 756 -2.87 15.27 32.09
N LEU A 757 -1.55 15.34 31.88
CA LEU A 757 -0.75 14.23 31.34
C LEU A 757 -0.77 13.01 32.27
N MET A 758 -0.57 13.21 33.58
CA MET A 758 -0.62 12.11 34.55
C MET A 758 -2.02 11.48 34.61
N TYR A 759 -3.08 12.29 34.53
CA TYR A 759 -4.45 11.79 34.45
C TYR A 759 -4.70 10.99 33.17
N SER A 760 -4.19 11.44 32.02
CA SER A 760 -4.29 10.68 30.77
C SER A 760 -3.60 9.33 30.87
N LEU A 761 -2.40 9.24 31.45
CA LEU A 761 -1.72 7.95 31.68
C LEU A 761 -2.54 7.02 32.59
N GLU A 762 -3.10 7.55 33.68
CA GLU A 762 -3.99 6.79 34.57
C GLU A 762 -5.25 6.29 33.84
N LEU A 763 -5.88 7.16 33.04
CA LEU A 763 -7.07 6.81 32.26
C LEU A 763 -6.75 5.76 31.20
N GLY A 764 -5.63 5.89 30.50
CA GLY A 764 -5.15 4.95 29.51
C GLY A 764 -4.89 3.55 30.08
N MET A 765 -4.35 3.48 31.30
CA MET A 765 -4.12 2.22 32.01
C MET A 765 -5.42 1.56 32.50
N THR A 766 -6.41 2.36 32.92
CA THR A 766 -7.58 1.83 33.66
C THR A 766 -8.84 1.63 32.81
N SER A 767 -8.99 2.34 31.69
CA SER A 767 -10.28 2.41 30.97
C SER A 767 -10.21 2.28 29.45
N MET A 768 -9.03 2.33 28.84
CA MET A 768 -8.88 2.36 27.37
C MET A 768 -8.52 0.97 26.80
N SER A 769 -8.13 0.91 25.52
CA SER A 769 -7.76 -0.34 24.85
C SER A 769 -6.50 -0.98 25.45
N SER A 770 -6.31 -2.28 25.19
CA SER A 770 -5.10 -3.01 25.63
C SER A 770 -3.82 -2.39 25.06
N GLU A 771 -3.84 -1.92 23.81
CA GLU A 771 -2.73 -1.23 23.16
C GLU A 771 -2.37 0.09 23.88
N VAL A 772 -3.38 0.90 24.21
CA VAL A 772 -3.19 2.16 24.94
C VAL A 772 -2.64 1.91 26.34
N CYS A 773 -3.16 0.90 27.05
CA CYS A 773 -2.66 0.54 28.36
C CYS A 773 -1.19 0.08 28.29
N GLN A 774 -0.80 -0.67 27.26
CA GLN A 774 0.59 -1.06 27.04
C GLN A 774 1.49 0.18 26.81
N LEU A 775 1.10 1.10 25.93
CA LEU A 775 1.84 2.34 25.67
C LEU A 775 2.02 3.17 26.95
N CYS A 776 0.98 3.26 27.79
CA CYS A 776 1.08 3.97 29.06
C CYS A 776 2.09 3.30 30.00
N LEU A 777 2.06 1.97 30.12
CA LEU A 777 2.98 1.21 30.95
C LEU A 777 4.44 1.33 30.47
N GLU A 778 4.66 1.32 29.15
CA GLU A 778 5.97 1.55 28.54
C GLU A 778 6.51 2.95 28.90
N ALA A 779 5.67 3.98 28.85
CA ALA A 779 6.01 5.34 29.26
C ALA A 779 6.32 5.50 30.77
N LEU A 780 5.74 4.69 31.66
CA LEU A 780 5.99 4.79 33.10
C LEU A 780 7.44 4.44 33.48
N THR A 781 8.08 3.53 32.74
CA THR A 781 9.43 3.05 33.05
C THR A 781 10.48 4.17 32.93
N PRO A 782 10.60 4.89 31.80
CA PRO A 782 11.52 6.03 31.68
C PRO A 782 11.23 7.17 32.65
N LEU A 783 9.95 7.43 32.97
CA LEU A 783 9.57 8.45 33.95
C LEU A 783 10.07 8.12 35.36
N ALA A 784 9.93 6.87 35.80
CA ALA A 784 10.43 6.40 37.09
C ALA A 784 11.96 6.45 37.16
N GLU A 785 12.64 6.06 36.08
CA GLU A 785 14.10 6.17 35.97
C GLU A 785 14.59 7.62 36.06
N GLN A 786 13.85 8.57 35.48
CA GLN A 786 14.18 9.98 35.57
C GLN A 786 14.04 10.52 37.01
N CYS A 787 13.01 10.12 37.76
CA CYS A 787 12.90 10.42 39.19
C CYS A 787 14.10 9.90 39.97
N ALA A 788 14.51 8.66 39.71
CA ALA A 788 15.66 8.06 40.38
C ALA A 788 16.98 8.77 40.06
N LYS A 789 17.15 9.28 38.83
CA LYS A 789 18.31 10.09 38.42
C LYS A 789 18.32 11.46 39.09
N ALA A 790 17.16 12.11 39.20
CA ALA A 790 17.05 13.46 39.78
C ALA A 790 17.28 13.49 41.29
N GLN A 791 17.00 12.40 42.01
CA GLN A 791 17.13 12.28 43.48
C GLN A 791 16.29 13.30 44.29
N GLU A 792 15.29 13.93 43.67
CA GLU A 792 14.37 14.87 44.32
C GLU A 792 13.11 14.17 44.81
N THR A 793 12.98 14.00 46.13
CA THR A 793 11.89 13.26 46.79
C THR A 793 10.59 14.06 46.95
N ASP A 794 10.60 15.38 46.71
CA ASP A 794 9.42 16.26 46.81
C ASP A 794 8.92 16.74 45.44
N SER A 795 9.45 16.21 44.33
CA SER A 795 9.03 16.63 42.99
C SER A 795 7.60 16.17 42.65
N PRO A 796 6.83 16.93 41.85
CA PRO A 796 5.49 16.51 41.40
C PRO A 796 5.49 15.14 40.71
N LEU A 797 6.55 14.83 39.94
CA LEU A 797 6.73 13.54 39.28
C LEU A 797 6.95 12.39 40.28
N PHE A 798 7.69 12.63 41.37
CA PHE A 798 7.86 11.64 42.43
C PHE A 798 6.51 11.31 43.12
N LEU A 799 5.65 12.30 43.34
CA LEU A 799 4.32 12.09 43.91
C LEU A 799 3.38 11.33 42.96
N ALA A 800 3.43 11.64 41.65
CA ALA A 800 2.62 10.95 40.64
C ALA A 800 3.07 9.48 40.46
N THR A 801 4.37 9.22 40.38
CA THR A 801 4.91 7.85 40.29
C THR A 801 4.53 6.99 41.51
N ARG A 802 4.42 7.59 42.70
CA ARG A 802 3.91 6.90 43.89
C ARG A 802 2.45 6.46 43.73
N HIS A 803 1.60 7.27 43.09
CA HIS A 803 0.22 6.88 42.77
C HIS A 803 0.18 5.75 41.74
N PHE A 804 1.02 5.84 40.69
CA PHE A 804 1.12 4.79 39.68
C PHE A 804 1.59 3.44 40.24
N LEU A 805 2.42 3.41 41.28
CA LEU A 805 2.79 2.14 41.95
C LEU A 805 1.54 1.39 42.41
N LYS A 806 0.59 2.10 43.02
CA LYS A 806 -0.67 1.48 43.48
C LYS A 806 -1.51 0.98 42.30
N LEU A 807 -1.63 1.78 41.25
CA LEU A 807 -2.38 1.39 40.04
C LEU A 807 -1.79 0.14 39.38
N VAL A 808 -0.48 0.10 39.16
CA VAL A 808 0.20 -1.05 38.56
C VAL A 808 0.12 -2.28 39.48
N PHE A 809 0.23 -2.09 40.80
CA PHE A 809 0.00 -3.15 41.79
C PHE A 809 -1.41 -3.73 41.66
N ASP A 810 -2.44 -2.88 41.62
CA ASP A 810 -3.84 -3.32 41.48
C ASP A 810 -4.06 -4.06 40.15
N MET A 811 -3.48 -3.59 39.05
CA MET A 811 -3.59 -4.22 37.73
C MET A 811 -2.91 -5.60 37.65
N LEU A 812 -1.73 -5.76 38.25
CA LEU A 812 -1.01 -7.03 38.23
C LEU A 812 -1.53 -8.03 39.26
N VAL A 813 -1.87 -7.55 40.47
CA VAL A 813 -2.12 -8.42 41.63
C VAL A 813 -3.61 -8.68 41.84
N LEU A 814 -4.49 -7.70 41.56
CA LEU A 814 -5.91 -7.76 41.90
C LEU A 814 -6.84 -8.00 40.70
N GLN A 815 -6.39 -7.73 39.49
CA GLN A 815 -7.22 -7.85 38.27
C GLN A 815 -6.85 -9.08 37.42
N LYS A 816 -7.81 -9.56 36.62
CA LYS A 816 -7.60 -10.67 35.69
C LYS A 816 -6.73 -10.16 34.53
N HIS A 817 -5.47 -10.61 34.50
CA HIS A 817 -4.42 -10.04 33.65
C HIS A 817 -4.36 -10.66 32.24
N ASN A 818 -4.05 -9.84 31.22
CA ASN A 818 -3.69 -10.30 29.88
C ASN A 818 -2.19 -10.62 29.84
N THR A 819 -1.83 -11.87 29.51
CA THR A 819 -0.43 -12.35 29.40
C THR A 819 0.43 -11.55 28.43
N GLU A 820 -0.15 -10.89 27.43
CA GLU A 820 0.61 -10.06 26.46
C GLU A 820 1.19 -8.79 27.10
N MET A 821 0.57 -8.27 28.15
CA MET A 821 0.95 -7.01 28.80
C MET A 821 1.96 -7.19 29.94
N THR A 822 2.28 -8.44 30.29
CA THR A 822 3.05 -8.77 31.50
C THR A 822 4.47 -8.21 31.47
N THR A 823 5.09 -8.11 30.29
CA THR A 823 6.45 -7.55 30.16
C THR A 823 6.47 -6.06 30.48
N ALA A 824 5.73 -5.23 29.74
CA ALA A 824 5.68 -3.79 29.96
C ALA A 824 5.18 -3.43 31.37
N ALA A 825 4.12 -4.11 31.84
CA ALA A 825 3.61 -3.93 33.19
C ALA A 825 4.65 -4.33 34.25
N GLY A 826 5.37 -5.43 34.04
CA GLY A 826 6.40 -5.91 34.95
C GLY A 826 7.62 -5.00 35.00
N GLU A 827 8.01 -4.40 33.88
CA GLU A 827 9.11 -3.42 33.83
C GLU A 827 8.75 -2.12 34.57
N ALA A 828 7.56 -1.59 34.34
CA ALA A 828 7.05 -0.43 35.05
C ALA A 828 6.91 -0.73 36.56
N PHE A 829 6.36 -1.90 36.91
CA PHE A 829 6.21 -2.30 38.29
C PHE A 829 7.56 -2.41 39.01
N TYR A 830 8.55 -3.03 38.38
CA TYR A 830 9.89 -3.16 38.93
C TYR A 830 10.51 -1.80 39.24
N THR A 831 10.47 -0.87 38.28
CA THR A 831 11.08 0.45 38.44
C THR A 831 10.38 1.27 39.52
N LEU A 832 9.04 1.20 39.62
CA LEU A 832 8.27 1.84 40.68
C LEU A 832 8.52 1.24 42.06
N VAL A 833 8.67 -0.08 42.17
CA VAL A 833 9.03 -0.77 43.43
C VAL A 833 10.44 -0.38 43.88
N CYS A 834 11.38 -0.23 42.95
CA CYS A 834 12.73 0.27 43.28
C CYS A 834 12.67 1.69 43.87
N LEU A 835 11.79 2.54 43.34
CA LEU A 835 11.67 3.95 43.70
C LEU A 835 10.94 4.17 45.03
N HIS A 836 9.84 3.44 45.28
CA HIS A 836 8.91 3.65 46.40
C HIS A 836 8.77 2.40 47.27
N GLN A 837 9.88 1.95 47.86
CA GLN A 837 9.94 0.68 48.62
C GLN A 837 9.05 0.65 49.87
N ALA A 838 8.91 1.79 50.56
CA ALA A 838 8.10 1.90 51.76
C ALA A 838 6.62 1.69 51.42
N GLU A 839 6.11 2.40 50.41
CA GLU A 839 4.74 2.28 49.93
C GLU A 839 4.45 0.88 49.37
N TYR A 840 5.40 0.26 48.67
CA TYR A 840 5.26 -1.12 48.23
C TYR A 840 5.08 -2.07 49.44
N SER A 841 5.90 -1.93 50.48
CA SER A 841 5.76 -2.75 51.69
C SER A 841 4.42 -2.55 52.38
N GLU A 842 3.92 -1.31 52.46
CA GLU A 842 2.60 -0.99 53.01
C GLU A 842 1.47 -1.63 52.19
N LEU A 843 1.54 -1.62 50.85
CA LEU A 843 0.55 -2.25 49.97
C LEU A 843 0.53 -3.77 50.16
N VAL A 844 1.70 -4.40 50.22
CA VAL A 844 1.83 -5.85 50.43
C VAL A 844 1.30 -6.24 51.82
N GLU A 845 1.69 -5.51 52.88
CA GLU A 845 1.20 -5.76 54.24
C GLU A 845 -0.32 -5.53 54.37
N THR A 846 -0.85 -4.51 53.70
CA THR A 846 -2.30 -4.25 53.65
C THR A 846 -3.04 -5.40 52.96
N LEU A 847 -2.53 -5.89 51.83
CA LEU A 847 -3.13 -7.01 51.13
C LEU A 847 -3.07 -8.30 51.96
N LEU A 848 -1.91 -8.60 52.57
CA LEU A 848 -1.72 -9.77 53.42
C LEU A 848 -2.62 -9.72 54.67
N SER A 849 -2.72 -8.57 55.33
CA SER A 849 -3.58 -8.40 56.51
C SER A 849 -5.08 -8.46 56.20
N SER A 850 -5.48 -8.19 54.95
CA SER A 850 -6.87 -8.30 54.49
C SER A 850 -7.35 -9.74 54.25
N GLN A 851 -6.43 -10.72 54.21
CA GLN A 851 -6.78 -12.12 53.91
C GLN A 851 -7.42 -12.82 55.10
N GLN A 852 -8.59 -13.44 54.87
CA GLN A 852 -9.32 -14.18 55.90
C GLN A 852 -8.87 -15.65 56.04
N ASP A 853 -8.39 -16.26 54.94
CA ASP A 853 -7.93 -17.65 54.93
C ASP A 853 -6.41 -17.71 55.19
N PRO A 854 -5.96 -18.36 56.29
CA PRO A 854 -4.55 -18.53 56.60
C PRO A 854 -3.75 -19.26 55.52
N VAL A 855 -4.39 -20.13 54.72
CA VAL A 855 -3.75 -20.87 53.63
C VAL A 855 -3.45 -19.93 52.46
N ILE A 856 -4.38 -19.04 52.13
CA ILE A 856 -4.18 -18.00 51.10
C ILE A 856 -3.13 -17.00 51.58
N TYR A 857 -3.19 -16.60 52.86
CA TYR A 857 -2.16 -15.74 53.47
C TYR A 857 -0.75 -16.32 53.32
N GLN A 858 -0.54 -17.60 53.70
CA GLN A 858 0.78 -18.23 53.60
C GLN A 858 1.29 -18.29 52.16
N ARG A 859 0.43 -18.67 51.21
CA ARG A 859 0.81 -18.73 49.79
C ARG A 859 1.15 -17.36 49.21
N LEU A 860 0.39 -16.32 49.56
CA LEU A 860 0.67 -14.95 49.15
C LEU A 860 1.95 -14.40 49.78
N ALA A 861 2.16 -14.64 51.07
CA ALA A 861 3.37 -14.22 51.76
C ALA A 861 4.62 -14.87 51.14
N ASP A 862 4.58 -16.17 50.85
CA ASP A 862 5.66 -16.89 50.17
C ASP A 862 5.90 -16.34 48.75
N ALA A 863 4.83 -15.99 48.02
CA ALA A 863 4.93 -15.44 46.67
C ALA A 863 5.56 -14.04 46.68
N PHE A 864 5.13 -13.12 47.56
CA PHE A 864 5.72 -11.79 47.69
C PHE A 864 7.18 -11.83 48.19
N ASN A 865 7.50 -12.74 49.11
CA ASN A 865 8.88 -12.96 49.55
C ASN A 865 9.76 -13.44 48.40
N LYS A 866 9.28 -14.36 47.55
CA LYS A 866 10.02 -14.82 46.36
C LYS A 866 10.19 -13.72 45.32
N LEU A 867 9.16 -12.91 45.10
CA LEU A 867 9.17 -11.82 44.12
C LEU A 867 10.28 -10.80 44.43
N THR A 868 10.53 -10.52 45.70
CA THR A 868 11.54 -9.55 46.15
C THR A 868 12.89 -10.17 46.54
N ALA A 869 12.97 -11.49 46.71
CA ALA A 869 14.18 -12.19 47.17
C ALA A 869 15.41 -12.00 46.26
N SER A 870 15.20 -11.82 44.96
CA SER A 870 16.28 -11.59 43.98
C SER A 870 16.77 -10.14 43.90
N SER A 871 16.07 -9.22 44.56
CA SER A 871 16.23 -7.78 44.41
C SER A 871 16.11 -7.08 45.76
N THR A 872 16.87 -7.50 46.79
CA THR A 872 16.87 -6.84 48.11
C THR A 872 18.24 -6.22 48.43
N PRO A 873 18.35 -4.88 48.52
CA PRO A 873 17.34 -3.88 48.12
C PRO A 873 17.22 -3.81 46.59
N PRO A 874 16.03 -3.52 46.05
CA PRO A 874 15.82 -3.49 44.61
C PRO A 874 16.50 -2.24 44.05
N THR A 875 17.43 -2.43 43.11
CA THR A 875 18.13 -1.32 42.44
C THR A 875 17.82 -1.32 40.95
N LEU A 876 17.98 -0.17 40.29
CA LEU A 876 17.82 -0.03 38.83
C LEU A 876 18.98 -0.69 38.06
N ASP A 877 19.25 -1.97 38.32
CA ASP A 877 20.22 -2.81 37.64
C ASP A 877 19.52 -3.76 36.66
N ARG A 878 20.06 -3.88 35.44
CA ARG A 878 19.47 -4.71 34.38
C ARG A 878 19.38 -6.18 34.78
N LYS A 879 20.37 -6.69 35.51
CA LYS A 879 20.40 -8.10 35.92
C LYS A 879 19.33 -8.39 36.98
N GLN A 880 19.13 -7.47 37.92
CA GLN A 880 18.05 -7.57 38.91
C GLN A 880 16.67 -7.42 38.27
N LYS A 881 16.50 -6.52 37.29
CA LYS A 881 15.26 -6.38 36.50
C LYS A 881 14.89 -7.70 35.80
N MET A 882 15.81 -8.34 35.08
CA MET A 882 15.53 -9.62 34.41
C MET A 882 15.18 -10.75 35.40
N ALA A 883 15.84 -10.80 36.55
CA ALA A 883 15.53 -11.77 37.59
C ALA A 883 14.15 -11.53 38.23
N PHE A 884 13.78 -10.26 38.42
CA PHE A 884 12.46 -9.87 38.91
C PHE A 884 11.36 -10.22 37.91
N LEU A 885 11.52 -9.91 36.62
CA LEU A 885 10.53 -10.25 35.59
C LEU A 885 10.25 -11.77 35.53
N LYS A 886 11.31 -12.59 35.59
CA LYS A 886 11.16 -14.05 35.67
C LYS A 886 10.42 -14.48 36.94
N SER A 887 10.72 -13.84 38.07
CA SER A 887 10.04 -14.11 39.35
C SER A 887 8.58 -13.62 39.34
N LEU A 888 8.28 -12.57 38.57
CA LEU A 888 6.93 -12.04 38.37
C LEU A 888 6.08 -13.00 37.53
N GLU A 889 6.63 -13.64 36.49
CA GLU A 889 5.93 -14.69 35.74
C GLU A 889 5.53 -15.85 36.67
N GLU A 890 6.46 -16.32 37.51
CA GLU A 890 6.19 -17.35 38.52
C GLU A 890 5.17 -16.87 39.57
N PHE A 891 5.25 -15.60 39.99
CA PHE A 891 4.29 -14.98 40.90
C PHE A 891 2.88 -14.99 40.30
N MET A 892 2.72 -14.52 39.05
CA MET A 892 1.44 -14.45 38.35
C MET A 892 0.82 -15.84 38.16
N ALA A 893 1.61 -16.85 37.80
CA ALA A 893 1.16 -18.22 37.68
C ALA A 893 0.64 -18.80 39.03
N ASN A 894 1.25 -18.39 40.15
CA ASN A 894 0.91 -18.90 41.47
C ASN A 894 -0.20 -18.10 42.18
N VAL A 895 -0.33 -16.81 41.88
CA VAL A 895 -1.18 -15.84 42.60
C VAL A 895 -2.44 -15.46 41.81
N GLY A 896 -2.41 -15.47 40.48
CA GLY A 896 -3.55 -15.08 39.65
C GLY A 896 -4.83 -15.85 39.98
N GLY A 897 -4.71 -17.16 40.27
CA GLY A 897 -5.84 -18.00 40.68
C GLY A 897 -6.29 -17.84 42.14
N LEU A 898 -5.49 -17.18 43.00
CA LEU A 898 -5.79 -16.98 44.42
C LEU A 898 -6.60 -15.70 44.68
N LEU A 899 -6.37 -14.65 43.89
CA LEU A 899 -6.94 -13.32 44.10
C LEU A 899 -8.06 -12.98 43.11
N CYS A 900 -8.07 -13.56 41.90
CA CYS A 900 -9.07 -13.28 40.87
C CYS A 900 -10.38 -14.10 41.00
N VAL A 901 -10.63 -14.75 42.13
CA VAL A 901 -11.89 -15.46 42.40
C VAL A 901 -12.81 -14.56 43.22
N LYS A 902 -13.58 -13.73 42.53
CA LYS A 902 -14.93 -13.32 42.93
C LYS A 902 -15.74 -12.88 41.73
#